data_AF-A0A954QBF1-F1
#
_entry.id   AF-A0A954QBF1-F1
#
_cell.length_a   1.000
_cell.length_b   1.000
_cell.length_c   1.000
_cell.angle_alpha   90.00
_cell.angle_beta   90.00
_cell.angle_gamma   90.00
#
_symmetry.space_group_name_H-M   'P 1'
#
loop_
_entity.id
_entity.type
_entity.pdbx_description
1 polymer ?
#
loop_
_entity_poly.entity_id
_entity_poly.type
_entity_poly.pdbx_seq_one_letter_code
_entity_poly.pdbx_strand_id
1 'polypeptide(L)'
;MNWLRFFLLCALLSVRTTALRAQPPILNAANGDVTPIAGAPTDGLVPQPDLASPSKREQVAEELRVAQRTLDSAKQTSEENNVKPPERLQREVELLKQLEVVVAQNEAAKTEHLDQKNRISDFEGQLAVVRESGPPEENSSSFLFLDHLRDDLATRQTRTATVDASVTSATEAIARAKLALETKEQAYRRAKEVEQSNTAEDKKAELANATKFAELEVRIATIGVEFKKQEEANQQLAQQLHQRQIELLEEKIRWVVQKGVVFSQEDLDAQLIEIAKQEDELRNDKQLAESNLGYAEGEWSRARQQLDAKPDKDAALAEQVEAKLLAKQLYQTQVSVLTSRLERRGGNRQIWDRRFAVIRGTATTDELITWDEEARARLKQLDTDRPLEQNRINEARQDLVAIDKEYQAAGEEATQVRRWIQEQRDLLTQLIQVHDANIVSIEASRQLTEKLLAEIGGDVENWTLAEWLESARHHAATVWNMEVTTVDDHSLTVGKLLLGVFLIFCGFVLARMLSRTLGYRLQQGRIRMNESGAAALQSLSFYVLLVCFTLTALRFVNVPLTMFTFLGGAIAIGVGFGSQNILNNFISGLILLAERPIKVGDLIQIDELYGNVEHIGARSTIIRTGNNLDIIVPNSTFLENNVVNLTRGDDKLRTNVKVGIAYGSPTRDATKLMKHAAVEHGRILNSPEPFVWFVEFGDNSLNFEVHFWVKVRSISDRTRIESDVRFRIDQLFRDAGITIAFPQRDIHIDASTPIPIRMIPHDERDRLTDSRNSEAA
;
A
#
# COMPACT_ATOMS: atom_id res chain seq x y z
N MET A 1 -13.35 7.40 -28.53
CA MET A 1 -13.94 6.09 -28.86
C MET A 1 -13.25 4.89 -28.20
N ASN A 2 -11.97 4.99 -27.76
CA ASN A 2 -11.27 3.89 -27.07
C ASN A 2 -11.53 3.81 -25.55
N TRP A 3 -11.92 4.89 -24.89
CA TRP A 3 -12.21 4.92 -23.44
C TRP A 3 -13.51 4.19 -23.07
N LEU A 4 -14.53 4.27 -23.92
CA LEU A 4 -15.78 3.50 -23.73
C LEU A 4 -15.54 2.00 -23.85
N ARG A 5 -14.67 1.56 -24.76
CA ARG A 5 -14.27 0.14 -24.91
C ARG A 5 -13.44 -0.35 -23.73
N PHE A 6 -12.63 0.50 -23.11
CA PHE A 6 -11.85 0.15 -21.93
C PHE A 6 -12.76 -0.02 -20.69
N PHE A 7 -13.73 0.89 -20.48
CA PHE A 7 -14.74 0.73 -19.43
C PHE A 7 -15.67 -0.46 -19.67
N LEU A 8 -16.08 -0.71 -20.93
CA LEU A 8 -16.82 -1.93 -21.29
C LEU A 8 -16.00 -3.21 -21.06
N LEU A 9 -14.69 -3.20 -21.34
CA LEU A 9 -13.83 -4.35 -21.06
C LEU A 9 -13.64 -4.58 -19.56
N CYS A 10 -13.43 -3.53 -18.77
CA CYS A 10 -13.29 -3.63 -17.32
C CYS A 10 -14.59 -4.09 -16.66
N ALA A 11 -15.76 -3.64 -17.13
CA ALA A 11 -17.07 -4.11 -16.66
C ALA A 11 -17.40 -5.55 -17.12
N LEU A 12 -16.98 -5.95 -18.32
CA LEU A 12 -17.13 -7.33 -18.79
C LEU A 12 -16.18 -8.31 -18.06
N LEU A 13 -15.02 -7.83 -17.60
CA LEU A 13 -14.06 -8.64 -16.84
C LEU A 13 -14.49 -8.84 -15.37
N SER A 14 -15.14 -7.86 -14.73
CA SER A 14 -15.66 -8.01 -13.37
C SER A 14 -16.86 -8.94 -13.26
N VAL A 15 -17.68 -9.04 -14.33
CA VAL A 15 -18.82 -9.97 -14.39
C VAL A 15 -18.37 -11.40 -14.71
N ARG A 16 -17.33 -11.58 -15.53
CA ARG A 16 -16.86 -12.93 -15.91
C ARG A 16 -16.04 -13.66 -14.85
N THR A 17 -15.39 -12.95 -13.92
CA THR A 17 -14.63 -13.60 -12.85
C THR A 17 -15.51 -14.22 -11.76
N THR A 18 -16.77 -13.81 -11.66
CA THR A 18 -17.76 -14.39 -10.72
C THR A 18 -18.45 -15.64 -11.27
N ALA A 19 -18.33 -15.90 -12.58
CA ALA A 19 -18.96 -17.04 -13.26
C ALA A 19 -18.10 -18.33 -13.29
N LEU A 20 -16.90 -18.32 -12.70
CA LEU A 20 -16.05 -19.51 -12.55
C LEU A 20 -16.20 -20.15 -11.15
N ARG A 21 -17.45 -20.36 -10.74
CA ARG A 21 -17.83 -21.38 -9.76
C ARG A 21 -19.26 -21.81 -10.02
N ALA A 22 -19.55 -22.14 -11.28
CA ALA A 22 -20.82 -22.73 -11.67
C ALA A 22 -20.94 -24.13 -11.03
N GLN A 23 -22.03 -24.33 -10.28
CA GLN A 23 -22.65 -25.65 -10.11
C GLN A 23 -22.82 -26.32 -11.49
N PRO A 24 -22.77 -27.65 -11.58
CA PRO A 24 -22.95 -28.32 -12.86
C PRO A 24 -24.35 -28.02 -13.43
N PRO A 25 -24.47 -27.98 -14.77
CA PRO A 25 -25.71 -27.60 -15.43
C PRO A 25 -26.80 -28.64 -15.17
N ILE A 26 -28.04 -28.16 -15.12
CA ILE A 26 -29.25 -28.97 -15.27
C ILE A 26 -29.10 -29.76 -16.58
N LEU A 27 -28.86 -31.07 -16.48
CA LEU A 27 -28.84 -31.95 -17.62
C LEU A 27 -30.26 -32.10 -18.16
N ASN A 28 -30.50 -31.53 -19.33
CA ASN A 28 -31.60 -31.90 -20.20
C ASN A 28 -31.52 -33.41 -20.46
N ALA A 29 -32.52 -34.15 -20.00
CA ALA A 29 -32.75 -35.53 -20.35
C ALA A 29 -33.05 -35.62 -21.86
N ALA A 30 -32.06 -36.04 -22.65
CA ALA A 30 -32.25 -36.47 -24.02
C ALA A 30 -31.41 -37.73 -24.25
N ASN A 31 -32.11 -38.86 -24.32
CA ASN A 31 -31.79 -40.15 -24.94
C ASN A 31 -30.31 -40.59 -24.94
N GLY A 32 -29.98 -41.47 -24.00
CA GLY A 32 -28.83 -42.37 -24.07
C GLY A 32 -29.27 -43.76 -23.61
N ASP A 33 -29.24 -44.71 -24.54
CA ASP A 33 -29.60 -46.12 -24.35
C ASP A 33 -28.94 -46.73 -23.10
N VAL A 34 -29.78 -47.19 -22.17
CA VAL A 34 -29.37 -48.12 -21.11
C VAL A 34 -29.69 -49.52 -21.61
N THR A 35 -28.67 -50.28 -21.96
CA THR A 35 -28.74 -51.72 -22.18
C THR A 35 -29.35 -52.42 -20.95
N PRO A 36 -30.32 -53.33 -21.11
CA PRO A 36 -30.98 -53.98 -19.99
C PRO A 36 -30.05 -55.03 -19.36
N ILE A 37 -29.73 -54.86 -18.07
CA ILE A 37 -29.19 -55.96 -17.28
C ILE A 37 -30.37 -56.80 -16.80
N ALA A 38 -30.42 -58.02 -17.33
CA ALA A 38 -31.39 -59.04 -17.03
C ALA A 38 -31.31 -59.52 -15.56
N GLY A 39 -32.46 -59.92 -15.03
CA GLY A 39 -32.57 -60.90 -13.94
C GLY A 39 -33.01 -60.33 -12.60
N ALA A 40 -34.31 -60.16 -12.42
CA ALA A 40 -34.91 -60.25 -11.08
C ALA A 40 -34.79 -61.71 -10.58
N PRO A 41 -34.39 -61.95 -9.32
CA PRO A 41 -34.81 -63.15 -8.61
C PRO A 41 -36.10 -62.83 -7.86
N THR A 42 -37.17 -63.45 -8.33
CA THR A 42 -38.40 -63.70 -7.59
C THR A 42 -38.14 -64.45 -6.28
N ASP A 43 -38.98 -64.15 -5.27
CA ASP A 43 -39.33 -64.99 -4.11
C ASP A 43 -38.28 -65.99 -3.61
N GLY A 44 -37.67 -65.66 -2.48
CA GLY A 44 -36.92 -66.59 -1.65
C GLY A 44 -37.05 -66.20 -0.20
N LEU A 45 -37.83 -66.99 0.55
CA LEU A 45 -37.88 -66.96 2.01
C LEU A 45 -36.48 -66.82 2.62
N VAL A 46 -36.40 -65.95 3.62
CA VAL A 46 -35.26 -65.76 4.53
C VAL A 46 -34.72 -67.12 5.00
N PRO A 47 -33.44 -67.46 4.76
CA PRO A 47 -32.82 -68.58 5.44
C PRO A 47 -32.63 -68.20 6.90
N GLN A 48 -33.27 -68.93 7.81
CA GLN A 48 -32.87 -68.95 9.21
C GLN A 48 -31.39 -69.40 9.31
N PRO A 49 -30.61 -68.86 10.26
CA PRO A 49 -29.25 -69.33 10.48
C PRO A 49 -29.27 -70.81 10.87
N ASP A 50 -28.51 -71.61 10.14
CA ASP A 50 -28.28 -73.03 10.38
C ASP A 50 -27.66 -73.23 11.78
N LEU A 51 -28.45 -73.76 12.71
CA LEU A 51 -28.15 -73.92 14.14
C LEU A 51 -27.25 -75.13 14.46
N ALA A 52 -26.60 -75.75 13.47
CA ALA A 52 -25.93 -77.05 13.65
C ALA A 52 -24.39 -76.99 13.84
N SER A 53 -23.75 -75.82 13.84
CA SER A 53 -22.29 -75.70 14.08
C SER A 53 -21.97 -74.59 15.09
N PRO A 54 -21.07 -74.82 16.08
CA PRO A 54 -20.70 -73.77 17.04
C PRO A 54 -20.05 -72.61 16.30
N SER A 55 -20.47 -71.39 16.63
CA SER A 55 -19.96 -70.17 16.01
C SER A 55 -18.44 -70.05 16.20
N LYS A 56 -17.72 -69.41 15.26
CA LYS A 56 -16.26 -69.20 15.38
C LYS A 56 -15.89 -68.54 16.72
N ARG A 57 -16.77 -67.68 17.27
CA ARG A 57 -16.60 -67.04 18.57
C ARG A 57 -16.71 -68.02 19.74
N GLU A 58 -17.68 -68.92 19.74
CA GLU A 58 -17.82 -69.94 20.79
C GLU A 58 -16.62 -70.90 20.81
N GLN A 59 -16.06 -71.23 19.65
CA GLN A 59 -14.86 -72.05 19.54
C GLN A 59 -13.64 -71.36 20.16
N VAL A 60 -13.40 -70.08 19.83
CA VAL A 60 -12.29 -69.30 20.39
C VAL A 60 -12.48 -69.02 21.89
N ALA A 61 -13.72 -68.77 22.33
CA ALA A 61 -14.03 -68.57 23.73
C ALA A 61 -13.77 -69.82 24.57
N GLU A 62 -14.07 -71.02 24.07
CA GLU A 62 -13.73 -72.26 24.77
C GLU A 62 -12.22 -72.54 24.75
N GLU A 63 -11.52 -72.29 23.63
CA GLU A 63 -10.04 -72.34 23.57
C GLU A 63 -9.42 -71.42 24.63
N LEU A 64 -9.90 -70.18 24.74
CA LEU A 64 -9.45 -69.22 25.75
C LEU A 64 -9.78 -69.69 27.16
N ARG A 65 -10.97 -70.22 27.40
CA ARG A 65 -11.38 -70.71 28.73
C ARG A 65 -10.52 -71.87 29.20
N VAL A 66 -10.17 -72.79 28.30
CA VAL A 66 -9.25 -73.91 28.58
C VAL A 66 -7.84 -73.39 28.87
N ALA A 67 -7.32 -72.48 28.05
CA ALA A 67 -6.00 -71.88 28.26
C ALA A 67 -5.92 -71.08 29.58
N GLN A 68 -6.97 -70.32 29.92
CA GLN A 68 -7.06 -69.54 31.15
C GLN A 68 -7.09 -70.45 32.39
N ARG A 69 -7.89 -71.52 32.40
CA ARG A 69 -7.89 -72.52 33.49
C ARG A 69 -6.51 -73.16 33.68
N THR A 70 -5.82 -73.43 32.58
CA THR A 70 -4.47 -74.00 32.61
C THR A 70 -3.46 -73.01 33.19
N LEU A 71 -3.57 -71.72 32.83
CA LEU A 71 -2.77 -70.65 33.40
C LEU A 71 -3.05 -70.43 34.89
N ASP A 72 -4.31 -70.45 35.30
CA ASP A 72 -4.71 -70.23 36.70
C ASP A 72 -4.24 -71.38 37.60
N SER A 73 -4.37 -72.63 37.12
CA SER A 73 -3.82 -73.81 37.81
C SER A 73 -2.28 -73.73 37.93
N ALA A 74 -1.60 -73.26 36.88
CA ALA A 74 -0.16 -73.06 36.89
C ALA A 74 0.29 -71.91 37.80
N LYS A 75 -0.49 -70.82 37.89
CA LYS A 75 -0.25 -69.70 38.83
C LYS A 75 -0.37 -70.15 40.27
N GLN A 76 -1.42 -70.91 40.61
CA GLN A 76 -1.61 -71.46 41.95
C GLN A 76 -0.42 -72.35 42.38
N THR A 77 0.05 -73.20 41.46
CA THR A 77 1.24 -74.04 41.69
C THR A 77 2.54 -73.22 41.77
N SER A 78 2.61 -72.07 41.08
CA SER A 78 3.78 -71.18 41.07
C SER A 78 3.85 -70.29 42.30
N GLU A 79 2.69 -69.88 42.85
CA GLU A 79 2.53 -69.18 44.12
C GLU A 79 2.93 -70.09 45.31
N GLU A 80 2.52 -71.35 45.29
CA GLU A 80 2.94 -72.36 46.29
C GLU A 80 4.45 -72.62 46.29
N ASN A 81 5.12 -72.44 45.14
CA ASN A 81 6.56 -72.70 44.97
C ASN A 81 7.44 -71.44 44.88
N ASN A 82 6.86 -70.23 45.01
CA ASN A 82 7.54 -68.93 44.85
C ASN A 82 8.31 -68.77 43.51
N VAL A 83 7.76 -69.31 42.43
CA VAL A 83 8.32 -69.22 41.05
C VAL A 83 7.41 -68.32 40.20
N LYS A 84 7.95 -67.65 39.18
CA LYS A 84 7.10 -66.88 38.24
C LYS A 84 6.23 -67.83 37.40
N PRO A 85 4.97 -67.46 37.09
CA PRO A 85 4.11 -68.27 36.25
C PRO A 85 4.72 -68.46 34.85
N PRO A 86 4.43 -69.57 34.15
CA PRO A 86 5.03 -69.84 32.85
C PRO A 86 4.68 -68.77 31.80
N GLU A 87 5.68 -68.03 31.32
CA GLU A 87 5.51 -66.95 30.31
C GLU A 87 4.80 -67.45 29.04
N ARG A 88 5.01 -68.72 28.65
CA ARG A 88 4.34 -69.34 27.50
C ARG A 88 2.81 -69.36 27.63
N LEU A 89 2.28 -69.67 28.82
CA LEU A 89 0.84 -69.77 29.05
C LEU A 89 0.21 -68.37 29.09
N GLN A 90 0.95 -67.39 29.62
CA GLN A 90 0.54 -65.98 29.57
C GLN A 90 0.45 -65.49 28.13
N ARG A 91 1.45 -65.80 27.29
CA ARG A 91 1.46 -65.41 25.88
C ARG A 91 0.35 -66.10 25.07
N GLU A 92 0.08 -67.37 25.34
CA GLU A 92 -1.02 -68.12 24.71
C GLU A 92 -2.38 -67.47 25.01
N VAL A 93 -2.66 -67.20 26.29
CA VAL A 93 -3.89 -66.54 26.74
C VAL A 93 -4.02 -65.14 26.12
N GLU A 94 -2.92 -64.38 26.05
CA GLU A 94 -2.92 -63.04 25.44
C GLU A 94 -3.29 -63.09 23.94
N LEU A 95 -2.69 -64.01 23.17
CA LEU A 95 -3.02 -64.18 21.75
C LEU A 95 -4.46 -64.66 21.55
N LEU A 96 -4.96 -65.56 22.40
CA LEU A 96 -6.35 -66.02 22.34
C LEU A 96 -7.36 -64.90 22.69
N LYS A 97 -7.03 -64.00 23.64
CA LYS A 97 -7.83 -62.80 23.90
C LYS A 97 -7.86 -61.86 22.71
N GLN A 98 -6.71 -61.63 22.07
CA GLN A 98 -6.65 -60.82 20.85
C GLN A 98 -7.48 -61.43 19.72
N LEU A 99 -7.43 -62.76 19.55
CA LEU A 99 -8.25 -63.49 18.59
C LEU A 99 -9.75 -63.33 18.87
N GLU A 100 -10.17 -63.47 20.14
CA GLU A 100 -11.57 -63.28 20.54
C GLU A 100 -12.08 -61.87 20.22
N VAL A 101 -11.27 -60.84 20.51
CA VAL A 101 -11.62 -59.43 20.22
C VAL A 101 -11.81 -59.22 18.72
N VAL A 102 -10.89 -59.70 17.88
CA VAL A 102 -10.98 -59.52 16.42
C VAL A 102 -12.16 -60.31 15.83
N VAL A 103 -12.47 -61.49 16.38
CA VAL A 103 -13.68 -62.24 16.01
C VAL A 103 -14.94 -61.48 16.37
N ALA A 104 -15.03 -60.92 17.58
CA ALA A 104 -16.17 -60.12 18.02
C ALA A 104 -16.36 -58.86 17.17
N GLN A 105 -15.27 -58.18 16.79
CA GLN A 105 -15.31 -57.04 15.85
C GLN A 105 -15.82 -57.44 14.47
N ASN A 106 -15.38 -58.58 13.94
CA ASN A 106 -15.86 -59.11 12.66
C ASN A 106 -17.36 -59.45 12.69
N GLU A 107 -17.85 -60.06 13.77
CA GLU A 107 -19.28 -60.34 13.95
C GLU A 107 -20.10 -59.05 14.04
N ALA A 108 -19.66 -58.07 14.84
CA ALA A 108 -20.33 -56.77 14.95
C ALA A 108 -20.40 -56.05 13.59
N ALA A 109 -19.33 -56.10 12.79
CA ALA A 109 -19.31 -55.53 11.45
C ALA A 109 -20.32 -56.23 10.52
N LYS A 110 -20.53 -57.55 10.63
CA LYS A 110 -21.56 -58.26 9.86
C LYS A 110 -22.98 -57.86 10.29
N THR A 111 -23.21 -57.60 11.57
CA THR A 111 -24.50 -57.10 12.06
C THR A 111 -24.78 -55.71 11.51
N GLU A 112 -23.80 -54.81 11.55
CA GLU A 112 -23.91 -53.47 10.97
C GLU A 112 -24.22 -53.51 9.46
N HIS A 113 -23.59 -54.43 8.72
CA HIS A 113 -23.88 -54.64 7.31
C HIS A 113 -25.36 -54.91 7.04
N LEU A 114 -25.98 -55.77 7.86
CA LEU A 114 -27.40 -56.12 7.72
C LEU A 114 -28.30 -54.91 8.06
N ASP A 115 -27.97 -54.16 9.11
CA ASP A 115 -28.70 -52.93 9.48
C ASP A 115 -28.68 -51.90 8.35
N GLN A 116 -27.49 -51.62 7.79
CA GLN A 116 -27.34 -50.68 6.68
C GLN A 116 -28.14 -51.12 5.44
N LYS A 117 -28.14 -52.42 5.12
CA LYS A 117 -28.95 -52.97 4.02
C LYS A 117 -30.45 -52.78 4.25
N ASN A 118 -30.93 -53.00 5.47
CA ASN A 118 -32.33 -52.77 5.83
C ASN A 118 -32.70 -51.28 5.70
N ARG A 119 -31.81 -50.38 6.14
CA ARG A 119 -32.00 -48.93 5.99
C ARG A 119 -32.06 -48.49 4.53
N ILE A 120 -31.21 -49.04 3.67
CA ILE A 120 -31.28 -48.78 2.22
C ILE A 120 -32.64 -49.19 1.66
N SER A 121 -33.13 -50.38 2.02
CA SER A 121 -34.46 -50.85 1.60
C SER A 121 -35.59 -49.95 2.09
N ASP A 122 -35.49 -49.39 3.30
CA ASP A 122 -36.47 -48.43 3.83
C ASP A 122 -36.47 -47.12 3.02
N PHE A 123 -35.29 -46.56 2.72
CA PHE A 123 -35.17 -45.36 1.88
C PHE A 123 -35.66 -45.58 0.45
N GLU A 124 -35.43 -46.77 -0.12
CA GLU A 124 -35.99 -47.14 -1.43
C GLU A 124 -37.52 -47.21 -1.40
N GLY A 125 -38.11 -47.69 -0.30
CA GLY A 125 -39.55 -47.65 -0.05
C GLY A 125 -40.08 -46.21 0.02
N GLN A 126 -39.41 -45.34 0.78
CA GLN A 126 -39.77 -43.91 0.87
C GLN A 126 -39.68 -43.20 -0.49
N LEU A 127 -38.63 -43.49 -1.27
CA LEU A 127 -38.46 -42.98 -2.64
C LEU A 127 -39.63 -43.37 -3.55
N ALA A 128 -40.08 -44.62 -3.48
CA ALA A 128 -41.24 -45.08 -4.25
C ALA A 128 -42.51 -44.31 -3.86
N VAL A 129 -42.76 -44.12 -2.56
CA VAL A 129 -43.91 -43.34 -2.05
C VAL A 129 -43.86 -41.89 -2.54
N VAL A 130 -42.71 -41.23 -2.45
CA VAL A 130 -42.55 -39.83 -2.89
C VAL A 130 -42.78 -39.69 -4.40
N ARG A 131 -42.32 -40.64 -5.21
CA ARG A 131 -42.55 -40.65 -6.66
C ARG A 131 -44.01 -40.82 -7.05
N GLU A 132 -44.75 -41.63 -6.28
CA GLU A 132 -46.15 -41.94 -6.58
C GLU A 132 -47.11 -40.88 -6.02
N SER A 133 -46.96 -40.52 -4.74
CA SER A 133 -47.94 -39.73 -3.99
C SER A 133 -47.39 -38.38 -3.49
N GLY A 134 -46.08 -38.15 -3.61
CA GLY A 134 -45.41 -36.98 -3.06
C GLY A 134 -44.94 -37.15 -1.61
N PRO A 135 -44.31 -36.11 -1.04
CA PRO A 135 -43.83 -36.10 0.34
C PRO A 135 -45.02 -36.22 1.33
N PRO A 136 -44.98 -37.13 2.32
CA PRO A 136 -46.07 -37.34 3.27
C PRO A 136 -46.21 -36.24 4.33
N GLU A 137 -45.28 -35.28 4.38
CA GLU A 137 -45.25 -34.22 5.37
C GLU A 137 -46.41 -33.22 5.21
N GLU A 138 -46.99 -32.81 6.34
CA GLU A 138 -48.21 -31.99 6.44
C GLU A 138 -48.06 -30.61 5.75
N ASN A 139 -46.84 -30.06 5.73
CA ASN A 139 -46.50 -28.77 5.10
C ASN A 139 -45.77 -28.90 3.75
N SER A 140 -45.96 -30.01 3.04
CA SER A 140 -45.28 -30.30 1.76
C SER A 140 -45.51 -29.29 0.63
N SER A 141 -46.36 -28.27 0.84
CA SER A 141 -46.66 -27.21 -0.12
C SER A 141 -46.21 -25.80 0.33
N SER A 142 -45.49 -25.68 1.44
CA SER A 142 -44.93 -24.40 1.94
C SER A 142 -43.56 -24.10 1.33
N PHE A 143 -43.24 -22.81 1.13
CA PHE A 143 -41.91 -22.40 0.69
C PHE A 143 -40.82 -22.76 1.70
N LEU A 144 -41.12 -22.66 3.01
CA LEU A 144 -40.16 -23.01 4.06
C LEU A 144 -39.78 -24.49 4.01
N PHE A 145 -40.73 -25.36 3.65
CA PHE A 145 -40.45 -26.77 3.44
C PHE A 145 -39.50 -27.00 2.26
N LEU A 146 -39.72 -26.30 1.14
CA LEU A 146 -38.80 -26.34 -0.01
C LEU A 146 -37.41 -25.82 0.35
N ASP A 147 -37.34 -24.71 1.11
CA ASP A 147 -36.08 -24.09 1.53
C ASP A 147 -35.29 -25.04 2.46
N HIS A 148 -35.98 -25.72 3.38
CA HIS A 148 -35.38 -26.74 4.25
C HIS A 148 -34.87 -27.96 3.47
N LEU A 149 -35.65 -28.47 2.51
CA LEU A 149 -35.20 -29.60 1.69
C LEU A 149 -33.93 -29.25 0.90
N ARG A 150 -33.83 -28.01 0.39
CA ARG A 150 -32.62 -27.52 -0.30
C ARG A 150 -31.42 -27.43 0.65
N ASP A 151 -31.63 -27.01 1.90
CA ASP A 151 -30.57 -26.98 2.92
C ASP A 151 -30.08 -28.38 3.30
N ASP A 152 -31.00 -29.32 3.49
CA ASP A 152 -30.67 -30.72 3.75
C ASP A 152 -29.89 -31.34 2.59
N LEU A 153 -30.30 -31.04 1.35
CA LEU A 153 -29.63 -31.50 0.15
C LEU A 153 -28.20 -30.94 0.07
N ALA A 154 -28.04 -29.62 0.22
CA ALA A 154 -26.72 -28.97 0.21
C ALA A 154 -25.81 -29.51 1.31
N THR A 155 -26.34 -29.71 2.52
CA THR A 155 -25.61 -30.28 3.66
C THR A 155 -25.16 -31.71 3.38
N ARG A 156 -25.97 -32.52 2.70
CA ARG A 156 -25.59 -33.89 2.34
C ARG A 156 -24.60 -33.93 1.19
N GLN A 157 -24.78 -33.09 0.17
CA GLN A 157 -23.86 -32.99 -0.96
C GLN A 157 -22.44 -32.58 -0.51
N THR A 158 -22.32 -31.65 0.43
CA THR A 158 -21.01 -31.27 1.00
C THR A 158 -20.34 -32.41 1.78
N ARG A 159 -21.11 -33.33 2.37
CA ARG A 159 -20.59 -34.52 3.08
C ARG A 159 -20.17 -35.66 2.17
N THR A 160 -20.60 -35.69 0.90
CA THR A 160 -20.31 -36.78 -0.04
C THR A 160 -18.81 -37.09 -0.14
N ALA A 161 -17.97 -36.06 -0.27
CA ALA A 161 -16.52 -36.25 -0.33
C ALA A 161 -15.92 -36.89 0.95
N THR A 162 -16.51 -36.62 2.12
CA THR A 162 -16.08 -37.24 3.39
C THR A 162 -16.47 -38.71 3.43
N VAL A 163 -17.67 -39.05 2.95
CA VAL A 163 -18.13 -40.43 2.85
C VAL A 163 -17.26 -41.20 1.83
N ASP A 164 -16.95 -40.61 0.68
CA ASP A 164 -16.07 -41.24 -0.33
C ASP A 164 -14.65 -41.47 0.21
N ALA A 165 -14.12 -40.52 1.00
CA ALA A 165 -12.83 -40.67 1.65
C ALA A 165 -12.81 -41.82 2.69
N SER A 166 -13.93 -42.06 3.39
CA SER A 166 -14.04 -43.16 4.35
C SER A 166 -13.94 -44.54 3.69
N VAL A 167 -14.55 -44.71 2.51
CA VAL A 167 -14.43 -45.94 1.69
C VAL A 167 -12.98 -46.14 1.27
N THR A 168 -12.35 -45.08 0.74
CA THR A 168 -10.94 -45.10 0.31
C THR A 168 -10.00 -45.51 1.46
N SER A 169 -10.19 -44.93 2.64
CA SER A 169 -9.44 -45.26 3.86
C SER A 169 -9.62 -46.73 4.27
N ALA A 170 -10.84 -47.27 4.17
CA ALA A 170 -11.12 -48.68 4.46
C ALA A 170 -10.42 -49.62 3.46
N THR A 171 -10.44 -49.30 2.16
CA THR A 171 -9.71 -50.05 1.12
C THR A 171 -8.20 -50.09 1.40
N GLU A 172 -7.60 -48.96 1.79
CA GLU A 172 -6.19 -48.91 2.17
C GLU A 172 -5.89 -49.74 3.43
N ALA A 173 -6.82 -49.75 4.40
CA ALA A 173 -6.68 -50.54 5.62
C ALA A 173 -6.63 -52.05 5.32
N ILE A 174 -7.36 -52.52 4.31
CA ILE A 174 -7.28 -53.92 3.84
C ILE A 174 -5.90 -54.21 3.25
N ALA A 175 -5.34 -53.32 2.44
CA ALA A 175 -4.01 -53.51 1.86
C ALA A 175 -2.94 -53.64 2.97
N ARG A 176 -2.99 -52.78 3.99
CA ARG A 176 -2.12 -52.86 5.18
C ARG A 176 -2.32 -54.17 5.95
N ALA A 177 -3.57 -54.60 6.14
CA ALA A 177 -3.88 -55.85 6.84
C ALA A 177 -3.38 -57.08 6.07
N LYS A 178 -3.50 -57.10 4.74
CA LYS A 178 -2.97 -58.20 3.89
C LYS A 178 -1.45 -58.30 3.97
N LEU A 179 -0.74 -57.17 3.93
CA LEU A 179 0.72 -57.16 4.10
C LEU A 179 1.15 -57.67 5.48
N ALA A 180 0.41 -57.29 6.53
CA ALA A 180 0.64 -57.79 7.88
C ALA A 180 0.40 -59.31 7.95
N LEU A 181 -0.67 -59.82 7.34
CA LEU A 181 -0.94 -61.26 7.23
C LEU A 181 0.20 -61.99 6.51
N GLU A 182 0.66 -61.49 5.36
CA GLU A 182 1.78 -62.11 4.62
C GLU A 182 3.05 -62.20 5.49
N THR A 183 3.33 -61.14 6.26
CA THR A 183 4.46 -61.12 7.21
C THR A 183 4.31 -62.19 8.29
N LYS A 184 3.10 -62.36 8.84
CA LYS A 184 2.81 -63.41 9.83
C LYS A 184 2.88 -64.82 9.23
N GLU A 185 2.40 -65.01 8.01
CA GLU A 185 2.51 -66.28 7.29
C GLU A 185 3.95 -66.67 6.97
N GLN A 186 4.79 -65.69 6.60
CA GLN A 186 6.23 -65.91 6.45
C GLN A 186 6.90 -66.30 7.78
N ALA A 187 6.54 -65.63 8.89
CA ALA A 187 7.03 -65.98 10.21
C ALA A 187 6.61 -67.38 10.64
N TYR A 188 5.34 -67.77 10.41
CA TYR A 188 4.85 -69.12 10.66
C TYR A 188 5.57 -70.18 9.82
N ARG A 189 5.78 -69.93 8.52
CA ARG A 189 6.54 -70.84 7.64
C ARG A 189 7.96 -71.06 8.16
N ARG A 190 8.67 -69.98 8.53
CA ARG A 190 10.02 -70.07 9.12
C ARG A 190 10.02 -70.82 10.45
N ALA A 191 9.07 -70.55 11.35
CA ALA A 191 8.96 -71.24 12.63
C ALA A 191 8.75 -72.76 12.43
N LYS A 192 7.87 -73.12 11.50
CA LYS A 192 7.57 -74.51 11.15
C LYS A 192 8.75 -75.23 10.50
N GLU A 193 9.49 -74.57 9.60
CA GLU A 193 10.72 -75.12 9.01
C GLU A 193 11.81 -75.37 10.07
N VAL A 194 11.98 -74.45 11.02
CA VAL A 194 12.94 -74.59 12.13
C VAL A 194 12.52 -75.73 13.07
N GLU A 195 11.23 -75.86 13.38
CA GLU A 195 10.70 -76.97 14.17
C GLU A 195 10.94 -78.34 13.50
N GLN A 196 10.69 -78.44 12.18
CA GLN A 196 10.84 -79.67 11.43
C GLN A 196 12.30 -80.08 11.17
N SER A 197 13.19 -79.10 11.04
CA SER A 197 14.62 -79.34 10.76
C SER A 197 15.46 -79.58 12.03
N ASN A 198 14.94 -79.25 13.21
CA ASN A 198 15.67 -79.46 14.46
C ASN A 198 15.48 -80.88 15.03
N THR A 199 16.59 -81.57 15.29
CA THR A 199 16.62 -82.94 15.81
C THR A 199 16.93 -83.03 17.31
N ALA A 200 17.22 -81.89 17.96
CA ALA A 200 17.58 -81.82 19.37
C ALA A 200 16.33 -81.94 20.27
N GLU A 201 16.32 -82.94 21.16
CA GLU A 201 15.15 -83.33 21.98
C GLU A 201 14.84 -82.29 23.09
N ASP A 202 15.84 -81.54 23.53
CA ASP A 202 15.75 -80.47 24.54
C ASP A 202 14.99 -79.23 24.06
N LYS A 203 15.05 -78.90 22.75
CA LYS A 203 14.40 -77.71 22.16
C LYS A 203 13.05 -77.97 21.49
N LYS A 204 12.64 -79.24 21.41
CA LYS A 204 11.42 -79.66 20.70
C LYS A 204 10.15 -78.99 21.24
N ALA A 205 10.02 -78.88 22.57
CA ALA A 205 8.86 -78.25 23.20
C ALA A 205 8.83 -76.72 23.01
N GLU A 206 9.99 -76.06 22.99
CA GLU A 206 10.10 -74.61 22.77
C GLU A 206 9.71 -74.23 21.34
N LEU A 207 10.23 -74.96 20.35
CA LEU A 207 9.90 -74.75 18.94
C LEU A 207 8.43 -75.04 18.62
N ALA A 208 7.85 -76.10 19.21
CA ALA A 208 6.43 -76.39 19.07
C ALA A 208 5.53 -75.27 19.61
N ASN A 209 5.91 -74.66 20.74
CA ASN A 209 5.21 -73.49 21.28
C ASN A 209 5.37 -72.25 20.36
N ALA A 210 6.57 -72.02 19.81
CA ALA A 210 6.81 -70.93 18.88
C ALA A 210 5.99 -71.06 17.59
N THR A 211 5.90 -72.27 17.02
CA THR A 211 5.02 -72.56 15.87
C THR A 211 3.55 -72.33 16.23
N LYS A 212 3.11 -72.78 17.41
CA LYS A 212 1.73 -72.55 17.89
C LYS A 212 1.41 -71.06 18.06
N PHE A 213 2.33 -70.26 18.58
CA PHE A 213 2.13 -68.80 18.67
C PHE A 213 2.08 -68.14 17.29
N ALA A 214 2.97 -68.52 16.37
CA ALA A 214 2.95 -68.02 15.01
C ALA A 214 1.66 -68.41 14.27
N GLU A 215 1.12 -69.60 14.53
CA GLU A 215 -0.18 -70.04 14.01
C GLU A 215 -1.34 -69.19 14.55
N LEU A 216 -1.36 -68.91 15.86
CA LEU A 216 -2.35 -68.01 16.46
C LEU A 216 -2.24 -66.59 15.90
N GLU A 217 -1.04 -66.07 15.70
CA GLU A 217 -0.83 -64.76 15.07
C GLU A 217 -1.31 -64.72 13.61
N VAL A 218 -1.15 -65.81 12.85
CA VAL A 218 -1.72 -65.95 11.50
C VAL A 218 -3.26 -66.02 11.56
N ARG A 219 -3.84 -66.77 12.50
CA ARG A 219 -5.31 -66.80 12.71
C ARG A 219 -5.86 -65.40 13.01
N ILE A 220 -5.22 -64.65 13.92
CA ILE A 220 -5.59 -63.27 14.25
C ILE A 220 -5.52 -62.38 13.01
N ALA A 221 -4.40 -62.42 12.28
CA ALA A 221 -4.22 -61.61 11.07
C ALA A 221 -5.21 -61.97 9.96
N THR A 222 -5.58 -63.26 9.83
CA THR A 222 -6.53 -63.75 8.83
C THR A 222 -7.93 -63.20 9.10
N ILE A 223 -8.41 -63.34 10.34
CA ILE A 223 -9.71 -62.78 10.75
C ILE A 223 -9.67 -61.25 10.74
N GLY A 224 -8.51 -60.63 11.03
CA GLY A 224 -8.30 -59.19 10.88
C GLY A 224 -8.50 -58.71 9.44
N VAL A 225 -8.01 -59.47 8.45
CA VAL A 225 -8.28 -59.18 7.02
C VAL A 225 -9.75 -59.39 6.67
N GLU A 226 -10.41 -60.45 7.18
CA GLU A 226 -11.87 -60.64 7.02
C GLU A 226 -12.67 -59.46 7.58
N PHE A 227 -12.33 -59.01 8.80
CA PHE A 227 -12.94 -57.85 9.45
C PHE A 227 -12.74 -56.58 8.61
N LYS A 228 -11.54 -56.31 8.11
CA LYS A 228 -11.29 -55.12 7.27
C LYS A 228 -12.04 -55.15 5.94
N LYS A 229 -12.21 -56.34 5.33
CA LYS A 229 -13.08 -56.50 4.15
C LYS A 229 -14.55 -56.23 4.49
N GLN A 230 -15.01 -56.70 5.66
CA GLN A 230 -16.38 -56.45 6.11
C GLN A 230 -16.61 -54.96 6.40
N GLU A 231 -15.64 -54.29 7.02
CA GLU A 231 -15.67 -52.85 7.30
C GLU A 231 -15.73 -52.03 6.01
N GLU A 232 -14.94 -52.38 4.98
CA GLU A 232 -15.05 -51.75 3.64
C GLU A 232 -16.45 -51.95 3.03
N ALA A 233 -17.00 -53.16 3.08
CA ALA A 233 -18.35 -53.43 2.57
C ALA A 233 -19.41 -52.57 3.31
N ASN A 234 -19.26 -52.37 4.61
CA ASN A 234 -20.11 -51.46 5.38
C ASN A 234 -19.92 -50.00 4.95
N GLN A 235 -18.69 -49.54 4.70
CA GLN A 235 -18.48 -48.17 4.20
C GLN A 235 -19.10 -47.98 2.81
N GLN A 236 -19.05 -49.00 1.94
CA GLN A 236 -19.71 -48.97 0.63
C GLN A 236 -21.24 -48.91 0.75
N LEU A 237 -21.84 -49.68 1.66
CA LEU A 237 -23.27 -49.59 1.94
C LEU A 237 -23.64 -48.23 2.56
N ALA A 238 -22.83 -47.69 3.46
CA ALA A 238 -23.03 -46.34 4.01
C ALA A 238 -22.99 -45.27 2.91
N GLN A 239 -22.09 -45.41 1.93
CA GLN A 239 -22.04 -44.54 0.74
C GLN A 239 -23.31 -44.67 -0.11
N GLN A 240 -23.78 -45.90 -0.37
CA GLN A 240 -25.04 -46.13 -1.09
C GLN A 240 -26.24 -45.54 -0.35
N LEU A 241 -26.31 -45.74 0.97
CA LEU A 241 -27.34 -45.16 1.83
C LEU A 241 -27.34 -43.63 1.74
N HIS A 242 -26.16 -43.00 1.81
CA HIS A 242 -26.01 -41.56 1.67
C HIS A 242 -26.50 -41.07 0.31
N GLN A 243 -26.19 -41.80 -0.77
CA GLN A 243 -26.68 -41.50 -2.11
C GLN A 243 -28.21 -41.63 -2.23
N ARG A 244 -28.80 -42.69 -1.66
CA ARG A 244 -30.27 -42.86 -1.62
C ARG A 244 -30.97 -41.73 -0.86
N GLN A 245 -30.34 -41.21 0.18
CA GLN A 245 -30.87 -40.09 0.94
C GLN A 245 -30.80 -38.78 0.14
N ILE A 246 -29.75 -38.56 -0.65
CA ILE A 246 -29.66 -37.44 -1.60
C ILE A 246 -30.77 -37.56 -2.65
N GLU A 247 -30.92 -38.74 -3.27
CA GLU A 247 -31.96 -39.01 -4.27
C GLU A 247 -33.36 -38.75 -3.71
N LEU A 248 -33.64 -39.15 -2.46
CA LEU A 248 -34.91 -38.89 -1.81
C LEU A 248 -35.19 -37.39 -1.69
N LEU A 249 -34.21 -36.59 -1.28
CA LEU A 249 -34.37 -35.14 -1.17
C LEU A 249 -34.55 -34.48 -2.54
N GLU A 250 -33.78 -34.89 -3.54
CA GLU A 250 -33.92 -34.39 -4.91
C GLU A 250 -35.32 -34.67 -5.48
N GLU A 251 -35.87 -35.85 -5.23
CA GLU A 251 -37.23 -36.20 -5.67
C GLU A 251 -38.29 -35.39 -4.90
N LYS A 252 -38.13 -35.22 -3.58
CA LYS A 252 -39.00 -34.34 -2.79
C LYS A 252 -38.98 -32.91 -3.33
N ILE A 253 -37.80 -32.34 -3.57
CA ILE A 253 -37.64 -30.99 -4.13
C ILE A 253 -38.32 -30.89 -5.50
N ARG A 254 -38.09 -31.86 -6.38
CA ARG A 254 -38.68 -31.90 -7.72
C ARG A 254 -40.21 -31.84 -7.66
N TRP A 255 -40.80 -32.65 -6.79
CA TRP A 255 -42.26 -32.69 -6.61
C TRP A 255 -42.81 -31.34 -6.08
N VAL A 256 -42.16 -30.77 -5.07
CA VAL A 256 -42.58 -29.48 -4.47
C VAL A 256 -42.44 -28.33 -5.48
N VAL A 257 -41.36 -28.31 -6.26
CA VAL A 257 -41.15 -27.31 -7.33
C VAL A 257 -42.21 -27.45 -8.43
N GLN A 258 -42.56 -28.68 -8.84
CA GLN A 258 -43.62 -28.91 -9.83
C GLN A 258 -44.99 -28.40 -9.39
N LYS A 259 -45.28 -28.36 -8.09
CA LYS A 259 -46.50 -27.78 -7.55
C LYS A 259 -46.56 -26.25 -7.63
N GLY A 260 -45.46 -25.58 -7.97
CA GLY A 260 -45.42 -24.12 -8.07
C GLY A 260 -45.56 -23.44 -6.71
N VAL A 261 -44.86 -23.95 -5.69
CA VAL A 261 -44.83 -23.33 -4.36
C VAL A 261 -44.28 -21.90 -4.45
N VAL A 262 -44.98 -20.97 -3.81
CA VAL A 262 -44.63 -19.56 -3.78
C VAL A 262 -44.31 -19.17 -2.34
N PHE A 263 -43.30 -18.31 -2.16
CA PHE A 263 -43.03 -17.73 -0.85
C PHE A 263 -44.18 -16.80 -0.45
N SER A 264 -45.01 -17.24 0.50
CA SER A 264 -46.20 -16.50 0.94
C SER A 264 -45.90 -15.59 2.15
N GLN A 265 -46.78 -14.62 2.42
CA GLN A 265 -46.66 -13.79 3.62
C GLN A 265 -46.80 -14.62 4.90
N GLU A 266 -47.65 -15.65 4.88
CA GLU A 266 -47.82 -16.58 6.01
C GLU A 266 -46.53 -17.35 6.31
N ASP A 267 -45.80 -17.78 5.27
CA ASP A 267 -44.47 -18.39 5.42
C ASP A 267 -43.46 -17.41 6.04
N LEU A 268 -43.44 -16.15 5.58
CA LEU A 268 -42.54 -15.13 6.14
C LEU A 268 -42.88 -14.88 7.61
N ASP A 269 -44.15 -14.66 7.92
CA ASP A 269 -44.62 -14.39 9.29
C ASP A 269 -44.30 -15.56 10.23
N ALA A 270 -44.53 -16.80 9.79
CA ALA A 270 -44.17 -18.00 10.55
C ALA A 270 -42.67 -18.06 10.87
N GLN A 271 -41.82 -17.75 9.88
CA GLN A 271 -40.37 -17.73 10.07
C GLN A 271 -39.91 -16.59 10.99
N LEU A 272 -40.52 -15.41 10.88
CA LEU A 272 -40.23 -14.26 11.74
C LEU A 272 -40.66 -14.49 13.19
N ILE A 273 -41.78 -15.18 13.41
CA ILE A 273 -42.24 -15.59 14.75
C ILE A 273 -41.23 -16.56 15.38
N GLU A 274 -40.75 -17.55 14.63
CA GLU A 274 -39.75 -18.50 15.14
C GLU A 274 -38.41 -17.80 15.47
N ILE A 275 -37.96 -16.87 14.62
CA ILE A 275 -36.77 -16.05 14.91
C ILE A 275 -36.97 -15.22 16.18
N ALA A 276 -38.13 -14.57 16.34
CA ALA A 276 -38.44 -13.77 17.52
C ALA A 276 -38.45 -14.61 18.81
N LYS A 277 -39.00 -15.83 18.75
CA LYS A 277 -38.97 -16.78 19.88
C LYS A 277 -37.52 -17.13 20.26
N GLN A 278 -36.68 -17.43 19.27
CA GLN A 278 -35.26 -17.72 19.50
C GLN A 278 -34.48 -16.51 20.04
N GLU A 279 -34.83 -15.29 19.62
CA GLU A 279 -34.26 -14.06 20.17
C GLU A 279 -34.61 -13.89 21.65
N ASP A 280 -35.84 -14.19 22.05
CA ASP A 280 -36.26 -14.12 23.45
C ASP A 280 -35.59 -15.19 24.31
N GLU A 281 -35.45 -16.42 23.79
CA GLU A 281 -34.65 -17.48 24.44
C GLU A 281 -33.19 -17.03 24.65
N LEU A 282 -32.54 -16.48 23.62
CA LEU A 282 -31.17 -15.99 23.72
C LEU A 282 -31.01 -14.81 24.67
N ARG A 283 -32.02 -13.92 24.77
CA ARG A 283 -32.01 -12.82 25.75
C ARG A 283 -32.08 -13.35 27.18
N ASN A 284 -32.94 -14.34 27.43
CA ASN A 284 -33.04 -14.99 28.73
C ASN A 284 -31.74 -15.71 29.11
N ASP A 285 -31.14 -16.46 28.17
CA ASP A 285 -29.85 -17.10 28.36
C ASP A 285 -28.74 -16.09 28.64
N LYS A 286 -28.75 -14.95 27.94
CA LYS A 286 -27.77 -13.88 28.16
C LYS A 286 -27.91 -13.29 29.55
N GLN A 287 -29.14 -12.99 29.99
CA GLN A 287 -29.41 -12.47 31.32
C GLN A 287 -28.97 -13.46 32.41
N LEU A 288 -29.20 -14.76 32.19
CA LEU A 288 -28.72 -15.81 33.08
C LEU A 288 -27.18 -15.86 33.11
N ALA A 289 -26.51 -15.78 31.96
CA ALA A 289 -25.06 -15.75 31.86
C ALA A 289 -24.44 -14.51 32.53
N GLU A 290 -25.07 -13.34 32.42
CA GLU A 290 -24.66 -12.10 33.10
C GLU A 290 -24.76 -12.24 34.62
N SER A 291 -25.84 -12.85 35.12
CA SER A 291 -26.00 -13.17 36.55
C SER A 291 -24.93 -14.14 37.04
N ASN A 292 -24.68 -15.22 36.28
CA ASN A 292 -23.65 -16.22 36.60
C ASN A 292 -22.24 -15.63 36.57
N LEU A 293 -21.95 -14.70 35.66
CA LEU A 293 -20.70 -13.96 35.62
C LEU A 293 -20.48 -13.16 36.90
N GLY A 294 -21.48 -12.37 37.33
CA GLY A 294 -21.39 -11.61 38.57
C GLY A 294 -21.17 -12.49 39.80
N TYR A 295 -21.81 -13.67 39.85
CA TYR A 295 -21.58 -14.66 40.89
C TYR A 295 -20.15 -15.24 40.84
N ALA A 296 -19.67 -15.64 39.67
CA ALA A 296 -18.35 -16.21 39.46
C ALA A 296 -17.23 -15.20 39.80
N GLU A 297 -17.41 -13.92 39.48
CA GLU A 297 -16.49 -12.85 39.85
C GLU A 297 -16.35 -12.71 41.38
N GLY A 298 -17.47 -12.76 42.10
CA GLY A 298 -17.48 -12.75 43.55
C GLY A 298 -16.77 -13.97 44.16
N GLU A 299 -17.07 -15.16 43.65
CA GLU A 299 -16.45 -16.42 44.11
C GLU A 299 -14.94 -16.47 43.83
N TRP A 300 -14.51 -16.05 42.64
CA TRP A 300 -13.10 -15.98 42.29
C TRP A 300 -12.35 -14.98 43.19
N SER A 301 -12.92 -13.78 43.41
CA SER A 301 -12.33 -12.76 44.28
C SER A 301 -12.14 -13.27 45.72
N ARG A 302 -13.15 -13.95 46.28
CA ARG A 302 -13.07 -14.58 47.61
C ARG A 302 -12.01 -15.68 47.67
N ALA A 303 -12.01 -16.61 46.71
CA ALA A 303 -11.04 -17.69 46.66
C ALA A 303 -9.60 -17.13 46.54
N ARG A 304 -9.40 -16.08 45.73
CA ARG A 304 -8.11 -15.43 45.57
C ARG A 304 -7.63 -14.78 46.86
N GLN A 305 -8.50 -14.05 47.54
CA GLN A 305 -8.18 -13.42 48.82
C GLN A 305 -7.83 -14.46 49.90
N GLN A 306 -8.51 -15.60 49.92
CA GLN A 306 -8.20 -16.71 50.84
C GLN A 306 -6.81 -17.30 50.56
N LEU A 307 -6.43 -17.45 49.30
CA LEU A 307 -5.11 -17.95 48.91
C LEU A 307 -4.01 -16.96 49.31
N ASP A 308 -4.20 -15.67 49.06
CA ASP A 308 -3.24 -14.62 49.39
C ASP A 308 -3.07 -14.43 50.92
N ALA A 309 -4.07 -14.82 51.72
CA ALA A 309 -4.02 -14.76 53.18
C ALA A 309 -3.31 -15.94 53.86
N LYS A 310 -3.01 -17.04 53.14
CA LYS A 310 -2.29 -18.21 53.70
C LYS A 310 -0.79 -18.16 53.36
N PRO A 311 0.13 -18.28 54.34
CA PRO A 311 1.58 -18.23 54.11
C PRO A 311 2.14 -19.48 53.42
N ASP A 312 1.57 -20.66 53.69
CA ASP A 312 1.84 -21.89 52.93
C ASP A 312 0.77 -22.00 51.83
N LYS A 313 1.16 -21.75 50.57
CA LYS A 313 0.27 -21.81 49.40
C LYS A 313 -0.33 -23.22 49.25
N ASP A 314 -1.51 -23.40 49.82
CA ASP A 314 -2.28 -24.64 49.79
C ASP A 314 -2.61 -25.03 48.34
N ALA A 315 -2.12 -26.19 47.89
CA ALA A 315 -2.28 -26.66 46.52
C ALA A 315 -3.75 -26.80 46.12
N ALA A 316 -4.62 -27.28 47.02
CA ALA A 316 -6.05 -27.40 46.73
C ALA A 316 -6.72 -26.04 46.56
N LEU A 317 -6.27 -25.02 47.32
CA LEU A 317 -6.77 -23.66 47.23
C LEU A 317 -6.25 -22.94 45.96
N ALA A 318 -5.04 -23.27 45.51
CA ALA A 318 -4.52 -22.81 44.22
C ALA A 318 -5.39 -23.32 43.06
N GLU A 319 -5.64 -24.64 43.01
CA GLU A 319 -6.53 -25.25 42.00
C GLU A 319 -7.96 -24.70 42.07
N GLN A 320 -8.45 -24.39 43.27
CA GLN A 320 -9.75 -23.74 43.45
C GLN A 320 -9.78 -22.36 42.79
N VAL A 321 -8.73 -21.55 42.98
CA VAL A 321 -8.65 -20.20 42.36
C VAL A 321 -8.63 -20.30 40.84
N GLU A 322 -7.91 -21.26 40.28
CA GLU A 322 -7.84 -21.50 38.84
C GLU A 322 -9.19 -21.97 38.28
N ALA A 323 -9.86 -22.92 38.94
CA ALA A 323 -11.23 -23.33 38.56
C ALA A 323 -12.22 -22.17 38.59
N LYS A 324 -12.16 -21.29 39.62
CA LYS A 324 -13.04 -20.11 39.68
C LYS A 324 -12.68 -19.06 38.62
N LEU A 325 -11.41 -18.94 38.25
CA LEU A 325 -10.98 -18.05 37.15
C LEU A 325 -11.53 -18.55 35.81
N LEU A 326 -11.43 -19.86 35.54
CA LEU A 326 -12.01 -20.49 34.35
C LEU A 326 -13.52 -20.31 34.30
N ALA A 327 -14.22 -20.47 35.42
CA ALA A 327 -15.67 -20.23 35.49
C ALA A 327 -16.03 -18.78 35.14
N LYS A 328 -15.25 -17.82 35.65
CA LYS A 328 -15.41 -16.40 35.28
C LYS A 328 -15.21 -16.19 33.77
N GLN A 329 -14.13 -16.73 33.20
CA GLN A 329 -13.81 -16.61 31.78
C GLN A 329 -14.89 -17.26 30.89
N LEU A 330 -15.42 -18.42 31.30
CA LEU A 330 -16.52 -19.10 30.64
C LEU A 330 -17.75 -18.20 30.55
N TYR A 331 -18.24 -17.67 31.67
CA TYR A 331 -19.44 -16.84 31.67
C TYR A 331 -19.23 -15.51 30.95
N GLN A 332 -18.03 -14.91 31.05
CA GLN A 332 -17.68 -13.71 30.29
C GLN A 332 -17.74 -13.98 28.77
N THR A 333 -17.22 -15.13 28.35
CA THR A 333 -17.27 -15.57 26.95
C THR A 333 -18.69 -15.87 26.51
N GLN A 334 -19.49 -16.54 27.36
CA GLN A 334 -20.88 -16.85 27.09
C GLN A 334 -21.71 -15.57 26.87
N VAL A 335 -21.54 -14.54 27.70
CA VAL A 335 -22.20 -13.23 27.51
C VAL A 335 -21.80 -12.59 26.18
N SER A 336 -20.51 -12.59 25.85
CA SER A 336 -20.03 -12.04 24.56
C SER A 336 -20.61 -12.80 23.36
N VAL A 337 -20.57 -14.12 23.40
CA VAL A 337 -21.08 -15.00 22.34
C VAL A 337 -22.59 -14.82 22.17
N LEU A 338 -23.35 -14.80 23.26
CA LEU A 338 -24.80 -14.60 23.23
C LEU A 338 -25.16 -13.21 22.66
N THR A 339 -24.37 -12.19 22.98
CA THR A 339 -24.55 -10.84 22.38
C THR A 339 -24.38 -10.87 20.87
N SER A 340 -23.28 -11.45 20.37
CA SER A 340 -23.06 -11.58 18.92
C SER A 340 -24.11 -12.47 18.24
N ARG A 341 -24.59 -13.52 18.91
CA ARG A 341 -25.68 -14.37 18.41
C ARG A 341 -26.99 -13.60 18.28
N LEU A 342 -27.34 -12.75 19.24
CA LEU A 342 -28.51 -11.88 19.20
C LEU A 342 -28.43 -10.87 18.05
N GLU A 343 -27.29 -10.20 17.88
CA GLU A 343 -27.07 -9.27 16.76
C GLU A 343 -27.19 -9.98 15.41
N ARG A 344 -26.62 -11.19 15.29
CA ARG A 344 -26.76 -12.00 14.07
C ARG A 344 -28.21 -12.40 13.80
N ARG A 345 -28.99 -12.77 14.83
CA ARG A 345 -30.41 -13.10 14.68
C ARG A 345 -31.23 -11.92 14.16
N GLY A 346 -31.00 -10.72 14.70
CA GLY A 346 -31.64 -9.50 14.18
C GLY A 346 -31.30 -9.24 12.70
N GLY A 347 -30.06 -9.51 12.29
CA GLY A 347 -29.69 -9.46 10.88
C GLY A 347 -30.36 -10.55 10.03
N ASN A 348 -30.52 -11.77 10.56
CA ASN A 348 -31.17 -12.86 9.83
C ASN A 348 -32.65 -12.56 9.56
N ARG A 349 -33.33 -11.87 10.48
CA ARG A 349 -34.68 -11.34 10.25
C ARG A 349 -34.73 -10.42 9.02
N GLN A 350 -33.82 -9.45 8.95
CA GLN A 350 -33.74 -8.55 7.78
C GLN A 350 -33.46 -9.31 6.48
N ILE A 351 -32.62 -10.34 6.52
CA ILE A 351 -32.36 -11.17 5.34
C ILE A 351 -33.64 -11.88 4.89
N TRP A 352 -34.44 -12.45 5.80
CA TRP A 352 -35.72 -13.08 5.43
C TRP A 352 -36.71 -12.11 4.78
N ASP A 353 -36.84 -10.89 5.31
CA ASP A 353 -37.65 -9.84 4.70
C ASP A 353 -37.16 -9.50 3.27
N ARG A 354 -35.84 -9.40 3.07
CA ARG A 354 -35.23 -9.14 1.75
C ARG A 354 -35.43 -10.30 0.79
N ARG A 355 -35.20 -11.54 1.22
CA ARG A 355 -35.43 -12.75 0.41
C ARG A 355 -36.87 -12.80 -0.08
N PHE A 356 -37.83 -12.51 0.81
CA PHE A 356 -39.24 -12.41 0.43
C PHE A 356 -39.45 -11.33 -0.64
N ALA A 357 -38.90 -10.13 -0.45
CA ALA A 357 -39.04 -9.04 -1.40
C ALA A 357 -38.45 -9.35 -2.79
N VAL A 358 -37.27 -10.01 -2.83
CA VAL A 358 -36.59 -10.44 -4.06
C VAL A 358 -37.39 -11.56 -4.76
N ILE A 359 -37.74 -12.64 -4.07
CA ILE A 359 -38.49 -13.76 -4.65
C ILE A 359 -39.86 -13.32 -5.19
N ARG A 360 -40.48 -12.32 -4.55
CA ARG A 360 -41.76 -11.74 -4.99
C ARG A 360 -41.62 -10.70 -6.10
N GLY A 361 -40.40 -10.31 -6.47
CA GLY A 361 -40.14 -9.25 -7.47
C GLY A 361 -40.64 -7.88 -7.01
N THR A 362 -40.68 -7.62 -5.70
CA THR A 362 -41.14 -6.36 -5.11
C THR A 362 -40.01 -5.41 -4.72
N ALA A 363 -38.76 -5.90 -4.74
CA ALA A 363 -37.57 -5.11 -4.47
C ALA A 363 -37.26 -4.17 -5.65
N THR A 364 -36.90 -2.92 -5.34
CA THR A 364 -36.45 -1.95 -6.34
C THR A 364 -34.99 -2.19 -6.73
N THR A 365 -34.57 -1.70 -7.90
CA THR A 365 -33.17 -1.83 -8.37
C THR A 365 -32.16 -1.21 -7.39
N ASP A 366 -32.47 -0.06 -6.78
CA ASP A 366 -31.60 0.58 -5.79
C ASP A 366 -31.49 -0.25 -4.50
N GLU A 367 -32.60 -0.89 -4.07
CA GLU A 367 -32.60 -1.82 -2.93
C GLU A 367 -31.75 -3.07 -3.23
N LEU A 368 -31.91 -3.69 -4.41
CA LEU A 368 -31.12 -4.86 -4.80
C LEU A 368 -29.61 -4.60 -4.78
N ILE A 369 -29.17 -3.45 -5.29
CA ILE A 369 -27.75 -3.05 -5.28
C ILE A 369 -27.26 -2.87 -3.84
N THR A 370 -28.01 -2.13 -3.02
CA THR A 370 -27.65 -1.87 -1.63
C THR A 370 -27.59 -3.18 -0.83
N TRP A 371 -28.58 -4.06 -1.02
CA TRP A 371 -28.64 -5.34 -0.32
C TRP A 371 -27.55 -6.32 -0.76
N ASP A 372 -27.13 -6.31 -2.03
CA ASP A 372 -25.99 -7.10 -2.51
C ASP A 372 -24.69 -6.66 -1.82
N GLU A 373 -24.43 -5.35 -1.76
CA GLU A 373 -23.24 -4.79 -1.09
C GLU A 373 -23.23 -5.13 0.41
N GLU A 374 -24.35 -4.92 1.09
CA GLU A 374 -24.49 -5.24 2.53
C GLU A 374 -24.37 -6.73 2.81
N ALA A 375 -24.99 -7.59 1.98
CA ALA A 375 -24.92 -9.04 2.13
C ALA A 375 -23.50 -9.56 1.88
N ARG A 376 -22.77 -9.03 0.89
CA ARG A 376 -21.34 -9.37 0.67
C ARG A 376 -20.46 -8.92 1.83
N ALA A 377 -20.68 -7.72 2.36
CA ALA A 377 -19.95 -7.23 3.53
C ALA A 377 -20.19 -8.12 4.75
N ARG A 378 -21.44 -8.49 5.01
CA ARG A 378 -21.83 -9.42 6.09
C ARG A 378 -21.23 -10.80 5.88
N LEU A 379 -21.27 -11.34 4.66
CA LEU A 379 -20.68 -12.65 4.35
C LEU A 379 -19.18 -12.68 4.63
N LYS A 380 -18.46 -11.63 4.22
CA LYS A 380 -17.02 -11.47 4.50
C LYS A 380 -16.72 -11.44 6.00
N GLN A 381 -17.57 -10.78 6.79
CA GLN A 381 -17.44 -10.77 8.25
C GLN A 381 -17.62 -12.19 8.82
N LEU A 382 -18.68 -12.89 8.43
CA LEU A 382 -18.96 -14.25 8.89
C LEU A 382 -17.85 -15.25 8.51
N ASP A 383 -17.28 -15.12 7.31
CA ASP A 383 -16.13 -15.92 6.84
C ASP A 383 -14.86 -15.64 7.67
N THR A 384 -14.74 -14.45 8.25
CA THR A 384 -13.62 -14.08 9.13
C THR A 384 -13.83 -14.59 10.56
N ASP A 385 -15.07 -14.54 11.06
CA ASP A 385 -15.41 -14.94 12.43
C ASP A 385 -15.29 -16.47 12.64
N ARG A 386 -15.65 -17.27 11.63
CA ARG A 386 -15.62 -18.74 11.71
C ARG A 386 -14.24 -19.32 12.10
N PRO A 387 -13.13 -19.02 11.38
CA PRO A 387 -11.82 -19.56 11.74
C PRO A 387 -11.31 -19.03 13.10
N LEU A 388 -11.70 -17.83 13.50
CA LEU A 388 -11.34 -17.28 14.81
C LEU A 388 -11.95 -18.10 15.95
N GLU A 389 -13.24 -18.44 15.85
CA GLU A 389 -13.92 -19.29 16.84
C GLU A 389 -13.37 -20.72 16.81
N GLN A 390 -13.01 -21.24 15.64
CA GLN A 390 -12.36 -22.55 15.54
C GLN A 390 -10.99 -22.59 16.25
N ASN A 391 -10.22 -21.51 16.17
CA ASN A 391 -8.95 -21.41 16.88
C ASN A 391 -9.16 -21.40 18.40
N ARG A 392 -10.18 -20.68 18.91
CA ARG A 392 -10.54 -20.69 20.33
C ARG A 392 -10.94 -22.08 20.84
N ILE A 393 -11.67 -22.85 20.03
CA ILE A 393 -11.98 -24.25 20.35
C ILE A 393 -10.71 -25.09 20.42
N ASN A 394 -9.79 -24.90 19.47
CA ASN A 394 -8.53 -25.65 19.45
C ASN A 394 -7.66 -25.32 20.67
N GLU A 395 -7.60 -24.06 21.09
CA GLU A 395 -6.94 -23.62 22.32
C GLU A 395 -7.59 -24.27 23.56
N ALA A 396 -8.91 -24.17 23.72
CA ALA A 396 -9.62 -24.80 24.84
C ALA A 396 -9.47 -26.33 24.88
N ARG A 397 -9.36 -26.99 23.71
CA ARG A 397 -9.06 -28.43 23.62
C ARG A 397 -7.62 -28.75 24.04
N GLN A 398 -6.65 -27.90 23.71
CA GLN A 398 -5.28 -28.07 24.16
C GLN A 398 -5.18 -27.92 25.67
N ASP A 399 -5.85 -26.93 26.24
CA ASP A 399 -5.94 -26.73 27.70
C ASP A 399 -6.61 -27.94 28.37
N LEU A 400 -7.70 -28.45 27.79
CA LEU A 400 -8.38 -29.65 28.32
C LEU A 400 -7.44 -30.88 28.33
N VAL A 401 -6.60 -31.06 27.31
CA VAL A 401 -5.61 -32.15 27.28
C VAL A 401 -4.53 -31.95 28.37
N ALA A 402 -4.12 -30.71 28.64
CA ALA A 402 -3.17 -30.41 29.71
C ALA A 402 -3.77 -30.74 31.08
N ILE A 403 -5.00 -30.27 31.36
CA ILE A 403 -5.72 -30.55 32.60
C ILE A 403 -6.04 -32.05 32.75
N ASP A 404 -6.36 -32.76 31.67
CA ASP A 404 -6.53 -34.22 31.68
C ASP A 404 -5.27 -34.92 32.18
N LYS A 405 -4.09 -34.48 31.71
CA LYS A 405 -2.81 -35.05 32.14
C LYS A 405 -2.55 -34.79 33.62
N GLU A 406 -2.87 -33.59 34.12
CA GLU A 406 -2.76 -33.24 35.54
C GLU A 406 -3.71 -34.06 36.41
N TYR A 407 -4.94 -34.28 35.94
CA TYR A 407 -5.93 -35.13 36.61
C TYR A 407 -5.46 -36.59 36.76
N GLN A 408 -4.76 -37.12 35.75
CA GLN A 408 -4.18 -38.47 35.82
C GLN A 408 -2.92 -38.51 36.71
N ALA A 409 -2.15 -37.43 36.77
CA ALA A 409 -0.95 -37.33 37.61
C ALA A 409 -1.28 -37.13 39.10
N ALA A 410 -2.44 -36.52 39.42
CA ALA A 410 -2.93 -36.39 40.78
C ALA A 410 -3.26 -37.78 41.37
N GLY A 411 -2.43 -38.22 42.33
CA GLY A 411 -2.61 -39.50 43.02
C GLY A 411 -3.96 -39.61 43.75
N GLU A 412 -4.45 -40.83 43.96
CA GLU A 412 -5.80 -41.08 44.50
C GLU A 412 -6.04 -40.46 45.89
N GLU A 413 -4.98 -40.21 46.66
CA GLU A 413 -5.05 -39.62 48.01
C GLU A 413 -5.32 -38.10 48.02
N ALA A 414 -5.11 -37.38 46.90
CA ALA A 414 -5.28 -35.93 46.80
C ALA A 414 -6.72 -35.52 46.42
N THR A 415 -7.71 -35.96 47.20
CA THR A 415 -9.14 -35.87 46.84
C THR A 415 -9.64 -34.45 46.55
N GLN A 416 -9.18 -33.43 47.28
CA GLN A 416 -9.61 -32.04 47.08
C GLN A 416 -9.01 -31.39 45.82
N VAL A 417 -7.72 -31.63 45.55
CA VAL A 417 -7.03 -31.17 44.34
C VAL A 417 -7.71 -31.78 43.11
N ARG A 418 -7.93 -33.10 43.13
CA ARG A 418 -8.59 -33.83 42.02
C ARG A 418 -10.01 -33.33 41.73
N ARG A 419 -10.75 -32.92 42.77
CA ARG A 419 -12.08 -32.32 42.60
C ARG A 419 -12.02 -31.00 41.82
N TRP A 420 -11.10 -30.10 42.16
CA TRP A 420 -10.99 -28.81 41.48
C TRP A 420 -10.47 -28.96 40.05
N ILE A 421 -9.50 -29.86 39.82
CA ILE A 421 -9.07 -30.21 38.47
C ILE A 421 -10.24 -30.78 37.64
N GLN A 422 -11.08 -31.64 38.22
CA GLN A 422 -12.29 -32.12 37.53
C GLN A 422 -13.25 -30.97 37.17
N GLU A 423 -13.46 -30.02 38.07
CA GLU A 423 -14.26 -28.81 37.78
C GLU A 423 -13.66 -28.01 36.61
N GLN A 424 -12.33 -27.86 36.55
CA GLN A 424 -11.66 -27.21 35.41
C GLN A 424 -11.95 -27.93 34.08
N ARG A 425 -11.91 -29.28 34.07
CA ARG A 425 -12.25 -30.09 32.88
C ARG A 425 -13.69 -29.85 32.42
N ASP A 426 -14.62 -29.83 33.37
CA ASP A 426 -16.04 -29.64 33.09
C ASP A 426 -16.31 -28.22 32.55
N LEU A 427 -15.63 -27.21 33.10
CA LEU A 427 -15.71 -25.81 32.64
C LEU A 427 -15.11 -25.62 31.25
N LEU A 428 -13.96 -26.23 30.95
CA LEU A 428 -13.35 -26.20 29.61
C LEU A 428 -14.24 -26.91 28.58
N THR A 429 -14.88 -28.02 28.97
CA THR A 429 -15.84 -28.74 28.11
C THR A 429 -17.05 -27.85 27.80
N GLN A 430 -17.58 -27.13 28.80
CA GLN A 430 -18.65 -26.15 28.58
C GLN A 430 -18.21 -24.99 27.69
N LEU A 431 -16.97 -24.50 27.83
CA LEU A 431 -16.42 -23.44 27.00
C LEU A 431 -16.35 -23.87 25.52
N ILE A 432 -15.88 -25.09 25.26
CA ILE A 432 -15.88 -25.68 23.91
C ILE A 432 -17.31 -25.72 23.35
N GLN A 433 -18.29 -26.17 24.13
CA GLN A 433 -19.70 -26.22 23.70
C GLN A 433 -20.27 -24.83 23.37
N VAL A 434 -19.92 -23.80 24.15
CA VAL A 434 -20.33 -22.41 23.88
C VAL A 434 -19.80 -21.93 22.53
N HIS A 435 -18.52 -22.19 22.22
CA HIS A 435 -17.93 -21.84 20.93
C HIS A 435 -18.48 -22.69 19.77
N ASP A 436 -18.69 -23.99 19.96
CA ASP A 436 -19.29 -24.87 18.94
C ASP A 436 -20.70 -24.36 18.58
N ALA A 437 -21.53 -24.03 19.57
CA ALA A 437 -22.85 -23.44 19.34
C ALA A 437 -22.77 -22.08 18.61
N ASN A 438 -21.71 -21.31 18.85
CA ASN A 438 -21.45 -20.05 18.16
C ASN A 438 -21.14 -20.28 16.68
N ILE A 439 -20.28 -21.26 16.35
CA ILE A 439 -19.93 -21.63 14.96
C ILE A 439 -21.17 -22.07 14.20
N VAL A 440 -22.02 -22.92 14.80
CA VAL A 440 -23.28 -23.34 14.18
C VAL A 440 -24.17 -22.13 13.85
N SER A 441 -24.23 -21.16 14.76
CA SER A 441 -24.96 -19.91 14.53
C SER A 441 -24.35 -19.04 13.41
N ILE A 442 -23.02 -19.00 13.29
CA ILE A 442 -22.31 -18.30 12.20
C ILE A 442 -22.68 -18.95 10.86
N GLU A 443 -22.55 -20.27 10.77
CA GLU A 443 -22.78 -21.01 9.52
C GLU A 443 -24.23 -20.89 9.04
N ALA A 444 -25.20 -21.00 9.95
CA ALA A 444 -26.62 -20.78 9.60
C ALA A 444 -26.88 -19.37 9.05
N SER A 445 -26.22 -18.35 9.62
CA SER A 445 -26.34 -16.97 9.14
C SER A 445 -25.62 -16.75 7.82
N ARG A 446 -24.50 -17.46 7.61
CA ARG A 446 -23.68 -17.47 6.39
C ARG A 446 -24.48 -18.04 5.23
N GLN A 447 -25.03 -19.24 5.41
CA GLN A 447 -25.88 -19.91 4.42
C GLN A 447 -27.10 -19.07 4.05
N LEU A 448 -27.78 -18.47 5.03
CA LEU A 448 -28.92 -17.59 4.77
C LEU A 448 -28.53 -16.35 3.95
N THR A 449 -27.34 -15.79 4.21
CA THR A 449 -26.81 -14.64 3.45
C THR A 449 -26.40 -15.04 2.02
N GLU A 450 -25.80 -16.22 1.85
CA GLU A 450 -25.47 -16.79 0.53
C GLU A 450 -26.74 -17.02 -0.31
N LYS A 451 -27.83 -17.48 0.31
CA LYS A 451 -29.13 -17.62 -0.38
C LYS A 451 -29.65 -16.29 -0.90
N LEU A 452 -29.64 -15.24 -0.08
CA LEU A 452 -30.05 -13.91 -0.53
C LEU A 452 -29.20 -13.44 -1.72
N LEU A 453 -27.88 -13.63 -1.66
CA LEU A 453 -27.00 -13.25 -2.78
C LEU A 453 -27.27 -14.05 -4.04
N ALA A 454 -27.57 -15.35 -3.92
CA ALA A 454 -27.96 -16.18 -5.06
C ALA A 454 -29.30 -15.75 -5.66
N GLU A 455 -30.26 -15.38 -4.82
CA GLU A 455 -31.58 -14.87 -5.22
C GLU A 455 -31.47 -13.50 -5.90
N ILE A 456 -30.68 -12.57 -5.34
CA ILE A 456 -30.39 -11.27 -5.97
C ILE A 456 -29.67 -11.50 -7.30
N GLY A 457 -28.64 -12.36 -7.33
CA GLY A 457 -27.87 -12.65 -8.54
C GLY A 457 -28.73 -13.24 -9.68
N GLY A 458 -29.69 -14.10 -9.35
CA GLY A 458 -30.64 -14.65 -10.32
C GLY A 458 -31.59 -13.60 -10.89
N ASP A 459 -31.97 -12.59 -10.11
CA ASP A 459 -32.79 -11.47 -10.58
C ASP A 459 -31.98 -10.49 -11.45
N VAL A 460 -30.69 -10.28 -11.11
CA VAL A 460 -29.76 -9.43 -11.87
C VAL A 460 -29.48 -9.98 -13.27
N GLU A 461 -29.46 -11.31 -13.44
CA GLU A 461 -29.24 -11.94 -14.75
C GLU A 461 -30.40 -11.69 -15.74
N ASN A 462 -31.58 -11.31 -15.23
CA ASN A 462 -32.79 -11.00 -16.01
C ASN A 462 -33.04 -9.51 -16.26
N TRP A 463 -32.09 -8.62 -15.91
CA TRP A 463 -32.27 -7.17 -16.05
C TRP A 463 -32.47 -6.70 -17.51
N THR A 464 -33.37 -5.73 -17.67
CA THR A 464 -33.57 -5.02 -18.93
C THR A 464 -32.51 -3.94 -19.16
N LEU A 465 -32.34 -3.49 -20.41
CA LEU A 465 -31.34 -2.47 -20.77
C LEU A 465 -31.55 -1.12 -20.05
N ALA A 466 -32.80 -0.82 -19.65
CA ALA A 466 -33.17 0.38 -18.91
C ALA A 466 -32.71 0.30 -17.45
N GLU A 467 -32.95 -0.83 -16.79
CA GLU A 467 -32.48 -1.10 -15.41
C GLU A 467 -30.96 -1.13 -15.33
N TRP A 468 -30.31 -1.69 -16.35
CA TRP A 468 -28.85 -1.64 -16.49
C TRP A 468 -28.33 -0.20 -16.61
N LEU A 469 -28.97 0.66 -17.42
CA LEU A 469 -28.60 2.07 -17.57
C LEU A 469 -28.80 2.86 -16.27
N GLU A 470 -29.85 2.56 -15.52
CA GLU A 470 -30.14 3.19 -14.23
C GLU A 470 -29.14 2.76 -13.15
N SER A 471 -28.80 1.47 -13.08
CA SER A 471 -27.73 0.94 -12.23
C SER A 471 -26.36 1.53 -12.57
N ALA A 472 -26.02 1.61 -13.86
CA ALA A 472 -24.79 2.25 -14.32
C ALA A 472 -24.75 3.74 -13.96
N ARG A 473 -25.90 4.44 -14.02
CA ARG A 473 -26.02 5.83 -13.57
C ARG A 473 -25.81 5.93 -12.06
N HIS A 474 -26.36 5.01 -11.27
CA HIS A 474 -26.18 4.97 -9.82
C HIS A 474 -24.71 4.76 -9.46
N HIS A 475 -24.07 3.73 -10.02
CA HIS A 475 -22.64 3.46 -9.81
C HIS A 475 -21.76 4.63 -10.27
N ALA A 476 -22.10 5.24 -11.41
CA ALA A 476 -21.41 6.44 -11.88
C ALA A 476 -21.60 7.61 -10.91
N ALA A 477 -22.77 7.80 -10.32
CA ALA A 477 -23.05 8.84 -9.33
C ALA A 477 -22.32 8.59 -8.00
N THR A 478 -22.25 7.35 -7.54
CA THR A 478 -21.49 6.95 -6.34
C THR A 478 -20.00 7.20 -6.53
N VAL A 479 -19.44 6.79 -7.68
CA VAL A 479 -18.04 7.08 -8.03
C VAL A 479 -17.80 8.59 -8.18
N TRP A 480 -18.75 9.32 -8.75
CA TRP A 480 -18.65 10.77 -8.94
C TRP A 480 -18.61 11.55 -7.62
N ASN A 481 -19.37 11.09 -6.62
CA ASN A 481 -19.46 11.69 -5.29
C ASN A 481 -18.49 11.08 -4.28
N MET A 482 -17.69 10.08 -4.67
CA MET A 482 -16.73 9.43 -3.79
C MET A 482 -15.71 10.45 -3.26
N GLU A 483 -15.61 10.57 -1.94
CA GLU A 483 -14.65 11.45 -1.27
C GLU A 483 -13.27 10.80 -1.33
N VAL A 484 -12.36 11.40 -2.11
CA VAL A 484 -10.99 10.86 -2.28
C VAL A 484 -10.11 11.31 -1.12
N THR A 485 -10.30 12.54 -0.64
CA THR A 485 -9.55 13.12 0.47
C THR A 485 -10.27 14.36 1.00
N THR A 486 -10.03 14.71 2.27
CA THR A 486 -10.49 15.95 2.91
C THR A 486 -9.30 16.90 3.05
N VAL A 487 -9.44 18.13 2.56
CA VAL A 487 -8.41 19.17 2.71
C VAL A 487 -9.09 20.42 3.28
N ASP A 488 -8.63 20.88 4.45
CA ASP A 488 -9.19 22.03 5.18
C ASP A 488 -10.73 21.99 5.31
N ASP A 489 -11.28 20.86 5.78
CA ASP A 489 -12.73 20.62 5.97
C ASP A 489 -13.60 20.66 4.70
N HIS A 490 -13.00 20.64 3.50
CA HIS A 490 -13.71 20.52 2.24
C HIS A 490 -13.47 19.14 1.63
N SER A 491 -14.54 18.39 1.33
CA SER A 491 -14.41 17.09 0.68
C SER A 491 -14.06 17.25 -0.80
N LEU A 492 -12.93 16.66 -1.20
CA LEU A 492 -12.48 16.62 -2.59
C LEU A 492 -13.05 15.35 -3.25
N THR A 493 -14.13 15.52 -4.01
CA THR A 493 -14.78 14.41 -4.72
C THR A 493 -14.11 14.16 -6.08
N VAL A 494 -14.26 12.95 -6.62
CA VAL A 494 -13.78 12.60 -7.97
C VAL A 494 -14.34 13.57 -9.03
N GLY A 495 -15.62 13.95 -8.92
CA GLY A 495 -16.24 14.93 -9.81
C GLY A 495 -15.58 16.31 -9.75
N LYS A 496 -15.22 16.78 -8.55
CA LYS A 496 -14.51 18.05 -8.33
C LYS A 496 -13.11 18.04 -8.98
N LEU A 497 -12.39 16.92 -8.90
CA LEU A 497 -11.09 16.76 -9.56
C LEU A 497 -11.19 16.82 -11.09
N LEU A 498 -12.14 16.08 -11.67
CA LEU A 498 -12.38 16.09 -13.12
C LEU A 498 -12.81 17.47 -13.62
N LEU A 499 -13.67 18.16 -12.86
CA LEU A 499 -14.04 19.54 -13.14
C LEU A 499 -12.83 20.48 -13.08
N GLY A 500 -11.93 20.29 -12.11
CA GLY A 500 -10.67 21.04 -12.02
C GLY A 500 -9.79 20.88 -13.24
N VAL A 501 -9.55 19.63 -13.69
CA VAL A 501 -8.77 19.34 -14.90
C VAL A 501 -9.42 19.98 -16.13
N PHE A 502 -10.75 19.89 -16.25
CA PHE A 502 -11.50 20.52 -17.33
C PHE A 502 -11.35 22.04 -17.34
N LEU A 503 -11.49 22.69 -16.17
CA LEU A 503 -11.32 24.14 -16.05
C LEU A 503 -9.90 24.61 -16.36
N ILE A 504 -8.87 23.84 -15.95
CA ILE A 504 -7.47 24.12 -16.32
C ILE A 504 -7.28 24.00 -17.84
N PHE A 505 -7.85 22.98 -18.46
CA PHE A 505 -7.80 22.81 -19.92
C PHE A 505 -8.47 23.97 -20.67
N CYS A 506 -9.69 24.35 -20.26
CA CYS A 506 -10.37 25.53 -20.82
C CYS A 506 -9.56 26.81 -20.60
N GLY A 507 -9.01 27.00 -19.40
CA GLY A 507 -8.13 28.11 -19.05
C GLY A 507 -6.88 28.18 -19.93
N PHE A 508 -6.25 27.04 -20.23
CA PHE A 508 -5.11 26.95 -21.14
C PHE A 508 -5.48 27.41 -22.56
N VAL A 509 -6.61 26.94 -23.09
CA VAL A 509 -7.11 27.33 -24.43
C VAL A 509 -7.40 28.84 -24.47
N LEU A 510 -8.08 29.36 -23.44
CA LEU A 510 -8.37 30.79 -23.29
C LEU A 510 -7.09 31.63 -23.18
N ALA A 511 -6.14 31.24 -22.34
CA ALA A 511 -4.85 31.92 -22.20
C ALA A 511 -4.10 31.96 -23.54
N ARG A 512 -4.10 30.86 -24.29
CA ARG A 512 -3.46 30.78 -25.61
C ARG A 512 -4.16 31.68 -26.64
N MET A 513 -5.48 31.75 -26.62
CA MET A 513 -6.26 32.60 -27.50
C MET A 513 -6.04 34.09 -27.21
N LEU A 514 -6.13 34.50 -25.93
CA LEU A 514 -5.95 35.89 -25.51
C LEU A 514 -4.52 36.38 -25.76
N SER A 515 -3.51 35.59 -25.37
CA SER A 515 -2.10 35.96 -25.58
C SER A 515 -1.76 36.14 -27.06
N ARG A 516 -2.25 35.25 -27.94
CA ARG A 516 -2.09 35.39 -29.40
C ARG A 516 -2.77 36.63 -29.95
N THR A 517 -3.98 36.93 -29.48
CA THR A 517 -4.73 38.12 -29.90
C THR A 517 -3.98 39.39 -29.49
N LEU A 518 -3.42 39.41 -28.28
CA LEU A 518 -2.61 40.53 -27.79
C LEU A 518 -1.33 40.70 -28.61
N GLY A 519 -0.59 39.61 -28.86
CA GLY A 519 0.62 39.65 -29.69
C GLY A 519 0.36 40.16 -31.10
N TYR A 520 -0.71 39.67 -31.74
CA TYR A 520 -1.13 40.12 -33.07
C TYR A 520 -1.50 41.61 -33.11
N ARG A 521 -2.26 42.10 -32.11
CA ARG A 521 -2.63 43.52 -32.02
C ARG A 521 -1.42 44.43 -31.76
N LEU A 522 -0.43 43.96 -31.02
CA LEU A 522 0.80 44.72 -30.76
C LEU A 522 1.70 44.80 -32.00
N GLN A 523 1.74 43.77 -32.83
CA GLN A 523 2.48 43.78 -34.09
C GLN A 523 1.82 44.65 -35.17
N GLN A 524 0.48 44.73 -35.19
CA GLN A 524 -0.27 45.55 -36.17
C GLN A 524 -0.66 46.95 -35.68
N GLY A 525 -0.44 47.25 -34.39
CA GLY A 525 -0.77 48.55 -33.81
C GLY A 525 0.19 49.66 -34.23
N ARG A 526 -0.23 50.93 -34.08
CA ARG A 526 0.61 52.14 -34.30
C ARG A 526 1.81 52.26 -33.35
N ILE A 527 2.03 51.27 -32.49
CA ILE A 527 3.15 51.21 -31.54
C ILE A 527 4.30 50.52 -32.26
N ARG A 528 5.36 51.27 -32.60
CA ARG A 528 6.58 50.76 -33.25
C ARG A 528 7.36 49.83 -32.31
N MET A 529 6.81 48.66 -32.01
CA MET A 529 7.48 47.62 -31.21
C MET A 529 8.21 46.66 -32.16
N ASN A 530 9.49 46.38 -31.88
CA ASN A 530 10.24 45.38 -32.62
C ASN A 530 9.61 43.98 -32.44
N GLU A 531 9.70 43.13 -33.47
CA GLU A 531 9.07 41.79 -33.51
C GLU A 531 9.42 40.93 -32.28
N SER A 532 10.68 41.00 -31.83
CA SER A 532 11.18 40.31 -30.64
C SER A 532 10.49 40.77 -29.34
N GLY A 533 10.16 42.06 -29.22
CA GLY A 533 9.48 42.61 -28.05
C GLY A 533 8.02 42.18 -27.97
N ALA A 534 7.32 42.14 -29.11
CA ALA A 534 5.94 41.65 -29.17
C ALA A 534 5.85 40.15 -28.85
N ALA A 535 6.80 39.34 -29.34
CA ALA A 535 6.88 37.92 -29.04
C ALA A 535 7.16 37.64 -27.55
N ALA A 536 8.09 38.40 -26.94
CA ALA A 536 8.37 38.30 -25.51
C ALA A 536 7.15 38.65 -24.66
N LEU A 537 6.43 39.72 -25.00
CA LEU A 537 5.24 40.16 -24.27
C LEU A 537 4.06 39.20 -24.43
N GLN A 538 3.88 38.60 -25.61
CA GLN A 538 2.91 37.53 -25.84
C GLN A 538 3.20 36.32 -24.94
N SER A 539 4.45 35.84 -24.91
CA SER A 539 4.85 34.70 -24.08
C SER A 539 4.66 35.00 -22.59
N LEU A 540 5.08 36.18 -22.13
CA LEU A 540 4.89 36.60 -20.74
C LEU A 540 3.40 36.63 -20.36
N SER A 541 2.56 37.22 -21.22
CA SER A 541 1.12 37.31 -21.01
C SER A 541 0.46 35.92 -20.99
N PHE A 542 0.92 34.99 -21.82
CA PHE A 542 0.45 33.61 -21.80
C PHE A 542 0.74 32.94 -20.45
N TYR A 543 1.98 33.03 -19.94
CA TYR A 543 2.32 32.42 -18.65
C TYR A 543 1.57 33.04 -17.48
N VAL A 544 1.42 34.38 -17.46
CA VAL A 544 0.64 35.07 -16.41
C VAL A 544 -0.82 34.62 -16.45
N LEU A 545 -1.46 34.61 -17.62
CA LEU A 545 -2.85 34.17 -17.77
C LEU A 545 -3.01 32.69 -17.39
N LEU A 546 -2.06 31.83 -17.78
CA LEU A 546 -2.08 30.41 -17.44
C LEU A 546 -2.06 30.21 -15.92
N VAL A 547 -1.20 30.93 -15.20
CA VAL A 547 -1.15 30.87 -13.73
C VAL A 547 -2.46 31.38 -13.14
N CYS A 548 -2.98 32.52 -13.60
CA CYS A 548 -4.25 33.06 -13.12
C CYS A 548 -5.43 32.09 -13.30
N PHE A 549 -5.58 31.50 -14.50
CA PHE A 549 -6.65 30.53 -14.75
C PHE A 549 -6.48 29.26 -13.93
N THR A 550 -5.24 28.80 -13.74
CA THR A 550 -4.96 27.62 -12.91
C THR A 550 -5.35 27.88 -11.46
N LEU A 551 -4.92 28.99 -10.86
CA LEU A 551 -5.29 29.36 -9.49
C LEU A 551 -6.81 29.54 -9.33
N THR A 552 -7.46 30.10 -10.34
CA THR A 552 -8.93 30.25 -10.35
C THR A 552 -9.63 28.89 -10.41
N ALA A 553 -9.17 27.97 -11.27
CA ALA A 553 -9.71 26.61 -11.35
C ALA A 553 -9.54 25.85 -10.02
N LEU A 554 -8.37 25.96 -9.39
CA LEU A 554 -8.13 25.37 -8.06
C LEU A 554 -9.09 25.93 -7.01
N ARG A 555 -9.34 27.25 -7.03
CA ARG A 555 -10.31 27.90 -6.14
C ARG A 555 -11.75 27.41 -6.37
N PHE A 556 -12.17 27.23 -7.62
CA PHE A 556 -13.50 26.69 -7.94
C PHE A 556 -13.71 25.25 -7.42
N VAL A 557 -12.63 24.49 -7.32
CA VAL A 557 -12.63 23.11 -6.80
C VAL A 557 -12.48 23.09 -5.26
N ASN A 558 -12.36 24.25 -4.62
CA ASN A 558 -12.07 24.44 -3.19
C ASN A 558 -10.72 23.84 -2.74
N VAL A 559 -9.72 23.86 -3.63
CA VAL A 559 -8.35 23.53 -3.23
C VAL A 559 -7.74 24.75 -2.51
N PRO A 560 -7.23 24.62 -1.28
CA PRO A 560 -6.67 25.75 -0.55
C PRO A 560 -5.40 26.26 -1.23
N LEU A 561 -5.47 27.51 -1.71
CA LEU A 561 -4.33 28.17 -2.36
C LEU A 561 -3.18 28.48 -1.36
N THR A 562 -3.46 28.40 -0.06
CA THR A 562 -2.50 28.59 1.04
C THR A 562 -1.26 27.69 0.86
N MET A 563 -1.44 26.46 0.38
CA MET A 563 -0.35 25.51 0.11
C MET A 563 0.67 26.05 -0.93
N PHE A 564 0.23 26.90 -1.85
CA PHE A 564 1.08 27.50 -2.88
C PHE A 564 1.66 28.86 -2.48
N THR A 565 1.26 29.44 -1.35
CA THR A 565 1.72 30.78 -0.93
C THR A 565 3.22 30.80 -0.65
N PHE A 566 3.75 29.75 -0.02
CA PHE A 566 5.19 29.64 0.23
C PHE A 566 5.98 29.56 -1.09
N LEU A 567 5.55 28.70 -2.01
CA LEU A 567 6.19 28.56 -3.33
C LEU A 567 6.07 29.85 -4.16
N GLY A 568 4.89 30.47 -4.17
CA GLY A 568 4.64 31.74 -4.84
C GLY A 568 5.49 32.87 -4.25
N GLY A 569 5.65 32.91 -2.93
CA GLY A 569 6.55 33.84 -2.24
C GLY A 569 8.01 33.64 -2.62
N ALA A 570 8.49 32.39 -2.63
CA ALA A 570 9.86 32.06 -3.05
C ALA A 570 10.13 32.46 -4.51
N ILE A 571 9.20 32.19 -5.42
CA ILE A 571 9.29 32.60 -6.83
C ILE A 571 9.29 34.12 -6.95
N ALA A 572 8.41 34.83 -6.24
CA ALA A 572 8.34 36.29 -6.27
C ALA A 572 9.64 36.93 -5.77
N ILE A 573 10.23 36.38 -4.70
CA ILE A 573 11.53 36.80 -4.19
C ILE A 573 12.64 36.54 -5.23
N GLY A 574 12.68 35.35 -5.82
CA GLY A 574 13.68 34.99 -6.84
C GLY A 574 13.60 35.86 -8.09
N VAL A 575 12.39 36.11 -8.61
CA VAL A 575 12.16 37.01 -9.75
C VAL A 575 12.50 38.46 -9.38
N GLY A 576 12.18 38.89 -8.15
CA GLY A 576 12.52 40.22 -7.64
C GLY A 576 14.03 40.46 -7.59
N PHE A 577 14.79 39.53 -7.00
CA PHE A 577 16.25 39.61 -6.98
C PHE A 577 16.86 39.55 -8.39
N GLY A 578 16.36 38.66 -9.26
CA GLY A 578 16.85 38.56 -10.64
C GLY A 578 16.57 39.82 -11.49
N SER A 579 15.51 40.57 -11.17
CA SER A 579 15.11 41.78 -11.90
C SER A 579 15.65 43.07 -11.27
N GLN A 580 16.33 43.00 -10.12
CA GLN A 580 16.72 44.15 -9.32
C GLN A 580 17.53 45.17 -10.13
N ASN A 581 18.54 44.73 -10.89
CA ASN A 581 19.39 45.62 -11.68
C ASN A 581 18.63 46.31 -12.82
N ILE A 582 17.67 45.62 -13.45
CA ILE A 582 16.86 46.21 -14.52
C ILE A 582 15.97 47.30 -13.92
N LEU A 583 15.34 47.03 -12.78
CA LEU A 583 14.48 47.97 -12.09
C LEU A 583 15.27 49.19 -11.59
N ASN A 584 16.46 48.99 -11.01
CA ASN A 584 17.35 50.06 -10.58
C ASN A 584 17.69 51.00 -11.75
N ASN A 585 18.10 50.45 -12.89
CA ASN A 585 18.39 51.23 -14.10
C ASN A 585 17.17 51.96 -14.66
N PHE A 586 15.99 51.34 -14.60
CA PHE A 586 14.75 51.95 -15.06
C PHE A 586 14.34 53.14 -14.18
N ILE A 587 14.32 52.94 -12.86
CA ILE A 587 14.03 54.00 -11.88
C ILE A 587 15.06 55.12 -12.01
N SER A 588 16.34 54.77 -12.13
CA SER A 588 17.42 55.75 -12.36
C SER A 588 17.19 56.56 -13.63
N GLY A 589 16.73 55.93 -14.71
CA GLY A 589 16.35 56.62 -15.94
C GLY A 589 15.21 57.62 -15.74
N LEU A 590 14.16 57.24 -15.01
CA LEU A 590 13.06 58.14 -14.67
C LEU A 590 13.53 59.34 -13.84
N ILE A 591 14.41 59.10 -12.85
CA ILE A 591 15.01 60.16 -12.02
C ILE A 591 15.84 61.10 -12.89
N LEU A 592 16.71 60.58 -13.77
CA LEU A 592 17.52 61.40 -14.68
C LEU A 592 16.65 62.28 -15.59
N LEU A 593 15.53 61.75 -16.10
CA LEU A 593 14.60 62.51 -16.94
C LEU A 593 13.82 63.58 -16.15
N ALA A 594 13.49 63.30 -14.89
CA ALA A 594 12.72 64.17 -14.01
C ALA A 594 13.58 65.30 -13.42
N GLU A 595 14.70 64.96 -12.76
CA GLU A 595 15.57 65.92 -12.06
C GLU A 595 16.58 66.60 -12.99
N ARG A 596 16.89 65.96 -14.12
CA ARG A 596 17.82 66.46 -15.15
C ARG A 596 19.19 66.93 -14.60
N PRO A 597 19.90 66.13 -13.78
CA PRO A 597 21.26 66.45 -13.32
C PRO A 597 22.29 66.48 -14.48
N ILE A 598 21.99 65.75 -15.55
CA ILE A 598 22.64 65.78 -16.85
C ILE A 598 21.56 65.92 -17.93
N LYS A 599 21.88 66.61 -19.03
CA LYS A 599 20.99 66.82 -20.17
C LYS A 599 21.64 66.34 -21.46
N VAL A 600 20.82 65.96 -22.43
CA VAL A 600 21.29 65.71 -23.80
C VAL A 600 22.02 66.95 -24.32
N GLY A 601 23.26 66.77 -24.74
CA GLY A 601 24.20 67.81 -25.17
C GLY A 601 25.28 68.17 -24.15
N ASP A 602 25.09 67.86 -22.85
CA ASP A 602 26.06 68.19 -21.81
C ASP A 602 27.39 67.45 -22.02
N LEU A 603 28.51 68.13 -21.78
CA LEU A 603 29.84 67.53 -21.73
C LEU A 603 30.10 67.06 -20.30
N ILE A 604 30.26 65.75 -20.14
CA ILE A 604 30.41 65.13 -18.83
C ILE A 604 31.68 64.27 -18.78
N GLN A 605 32.18 64.12 -17.56
CA GLN A 605 33.24 63.19 -17.22
C GLN A 605 32.70 62.15 -16.25
N ILE A 606 32.87 60.88 -16.60
CA ILE A 606 32.59 59.72 -15.76
C ILE A 606 33.89 58.94 -15.67
N ASP A 607 34.42 58.78 -14.46
CA ASP A 607 35.76 58.24 -14.22
C ASP A 607 36.82 58.99 -15.05
N GLU A 608 37.54 58.30 -15.94
CA GLU A 608 38.54 58.88 -16.85
C GLU A 608 37.99 59.22 -18.24
N LEU A 609 36.70 58.95 -18.49
CA LEU A 609 36.07 59.10 -19.79
C LEU A 609 35.37 60.45 -19.91
N TYR A 610 35.65 61.16 -21.02
CA TYR A 610 34.99 62.41 -21.38
C TYR A 610 34.12 62.23 -22.63
N GLY A 611 32.89 62.74 -22.57
CA GLY A 611 32.01 62.72 -23.74
C GLY A 611 30.73 63.53 -23.57
N ASN A 612 30.04 63.73 -24.68
CA ASN A 612 28.77 64.46 -24.73
C ASN A 612 27.60 63.48 -24.62
N VAL A 613 26.59 63.83 -23.84
CA VAL A 613 25.36 63.02 -23.71
C VAL A 613 24.56 63.11 -25.02
N GLU A 614 24.35 62.01 -25.71
CA GLU A 614 23.60 61.97 -26.98
C GLU A 614 22.12 61.61 -26.77
N HIS A 615 21.85 60.60 -25.94
CA HIS A 615 20.48 60.13 -25.70
C HIS A 615 20.34 59.48 -24.33
N ILE A 616 19.31 59.86 -23.58
CA ILE A 616 18.95 59.24 -22.29
C ILE A 616 17.77 58.30 -22.55
N GLY A 617 18.04 56.99 -22.55
CA GLY A 617 17.02 55.96 -22.69
C GLY A 617 16.46 55.49 -21.35
N ALA A 618 15.49 54.56 -21.38
CA ALA A 618 14.83 54.07 -20.18
C ALA A 618 15.78 53.37 -19.19
N ARG A 619 16.82 52.67 -19.68
CA ARG A 619 17.76 51.89 -18.85
C ARG A 619 19.23 52.32 -18.95
N SER A 620 19.58 53.06 -19.99
CA SER A 620 20.96 53.44 -20.28
C SER A 620 21.00 54.77 -21.02
N THR A 621 22.08 55.50 -20.84
CA THR A 621 22.41 56.75 -21.51
C THR A 621 23.56 56.52 -22.48
N ILE A 622 23.45 57.07 -23.68
CA ILE A 622 24.47 57.00 -24.71
C ILE A 622 25.32 58.26 -24.64
N ILE A 623 26.63 58.10 -24.49
CA ILE A 623 27.62 59.18 -24.44
C ILE A 623 28.55 59.04 -25.64
N ARG A 624 28.72 60.10 -26.42
CA ARG A 624 29.67 60.14 -27.53
C ARG A 624 30.99 60.78 -27.10
N THR A 625 32.08 60.05 -27.22
CA THR A 625 33.44 60.53 -26.87
C THR A 625 34.01 61.45 -27.96
N GLY A 626 35.08 62.18 -27.63
CA GLY A 626 35.83 63.00 -28.60
C GLY A 626 36.44 62.21 -29.78
N ASN A 627 36.56 60.88 -29.64
CA ASN A 627 37.03 59.97 -30.69
C ASN A 627 35.88 59.39 -31.54
N ASN A 628 34.66 59.93 -31.41
CA ASN A 628 33.46 59.49 -32.13
C ASN A 628 33.04 58.03 -31.82
N LEU A 629 33.22 57.60 -30.57
CA LEU A 629 32.74 56.31 -30.07
C LEU A 629 31.52 56.50 -29.16
N ASP A 630 30.52 55.65 -29.31
CA ASP A 630 29.32 55.61 -28.48
C ASP A 630 29.51 54.67 -27.30
N ILE A 631 29.41 55.21 -26.09
CA ILE A 631 29.50 54.49 -24.84
C ILE A 631 28.10 54.38 -24.23
N ILE A 632 27.64 53.16 -24.01
CA ILE A 632 26.35 52.87 -23.39
C ILE A 632 26.57 52.72 -21.88
N VAL A 633 26.17 53.73 -21.12
CA VAL A 633 26.31 53.74 -19.67
C VAL A 633 24.97 53.41 -19.01
N PRO A 634 24.90 52.45 -18.08
CA PRO A 634 23.68 52.17 -17.31
C PRO A 634 23.22 53.43 -16.56
N ASN A 635 21.91 53.67 -16.48
CA ASN A 635 21.41 54.89 -15.84
C ASN A 635 21.73 54.94 -14.33
N SER A 636 21.78 53.78 -13.66
CA SER A 636 22.15 53.67 -12.24
C SER A 636 23.54 54.24 -11.95
N THR A 637 24.49 54.08 -12.87
CA THR A 637 25.86 54.60 -12.73
C THR A 637 25.91 56.11 -12.48
N PHE A 638 24.98 56.89 -13.05
CA PHE A 638 24.94 58.34 -12.86
C PHE A 638 24.40 58.79 -11.50
N LEU A 639 23.71 57.89 -10.78
CA LEU A 639 23.18 58.14 -9.44
C LEU A 639 24.07 57.52 -8.36
N GLU A 640 24.77 56.43 -8.69
CA GLU A 640 25.64 55.70 -7.76
C GLU A 640 27.06 56.29 -7.71
N ASN A 641 27.59 56.78 -8.85
CA ASN A 641 28.95 57.30 -8.95
C ASN A 641 29.00 58.83 -9.09
N ASN A 642 30.15 59.41 -8.78
CA ASN A 642 30.40 60.83 -9.00
C ASN A 642 30.52 61.12 -10.50
N VAL A 643 29.68 62.04 -10.99
CA VAL A 643 29.70 62.53 -12.37
C VAL A 643 30.05 64.01 -12.37
N VAL A 644 31.12 64.38 -13.07
CA VAL A 644 31.52 65.79 -13.23
C VAL A 644 30.90 66.32 -14.51
N ASN A 645 29.90 67.19 -14.38
CA ASN A 645 29.31 67.88 -15.52
C ASN A 645 30.05 69.20 -15.77
N LEU A 646 30.80 69.26 -16.87
CA LEU A 646 31.70 70.37 -17.21
C LEU A 646 30.95 71.58 -17.78
N THR A 647 29.71 71.38 -18.24
CA THR A 647 28.86 72.41 -18.86
C THR A 647 27.62 72.73 -18.03
N ARG A 648 27.53 72.24 -16.78
CA ARG A 648 26.40 72.48 -15.88
C ARG A 648 26.46 73.90 -15.33
N GLY A 649 25.64 74.78 -15.89
CA GLY A 649 25.39 76.14 -15.36
C GLY A 649 26.19 77.25 -16.05
N ASP A 650 27.43 76.99 -16.48
CA ASP A 650 28.21 77.90 -17.35
C ASP A 650 29.01 77.07 -18.38
N ASP A 651 29.23 77.62 -19.57
CA ASP A 651 29.99 76.98 -20.66
C ASP A 651 31.49 77.33 -20.62
N LYS A 652 31.91 78.04 -19.57
CA LYS A 652 33.28 78.54 -19.38
C LYS A 652 34.11 77.54 -18.58
N LEU A 653 35.10 76.97 -19.23
CA LEU A 653 36.08 76.09 -18.61
C LEU A 653 37.40 76.83 -18.41
N ARG A 654 37.97 76.77 -17.21
CA ARG A 654 39.34 77.25 -16.96
C ARG A 654 40.34 76.17 -17.35
N THR A 655 41.34 76.53 -18.15
CA THR A 655 42.47 75.67 -18.46
C THR A 655 43.80 76.42 -18.29
N ASN A 656 44.92 75.72 -18.44
CA ASN A 656 46.26 76.27 -18.35
C ASN A 656 47.24 75.67 -19.36
N VAL A 657 48.28 76.44 -19.68
CA VAL A 657 49.46 76.01 -20.44
C VAL A 657 50.69 76.23 -19.57
N LYS A 658 51.51 75.19 -19.40
CA LYS A 658 52.77 75.25 -18.65
C LYS A 658 53.95 75.53 -19.58
N VAL A 659 54.84 76.44 -19.19
CA VAL A 659 56.01 76.84 -19.99
C VAL A 659 57.21 77.07 -19.08
N GLY A 660 58.38 76.52 -19.42
CA GLY A 660 59.65 76.75 -18.71
C GLY A 660 60.62 77.59 -19.54
N ILE A 661 61.17 78.66 -18.95
CA ILE A 661 62.19 79.52 -19.61
C ILE A 661 63.55 79.42 -18.92
N ALA A 662 64.64 79.70 -19.64
CA ALA A 662 66.00 79.57 -19.11
C ALA A 662 66.26 80.54 -17.94
N TYR A 663 67.09 80.12 -16.98
CA TYR A 663 67.57 80.99 -15.90
C TYR A 663 68.28 82.23 -16.46
N GLY A 664 68.07 83.38 -15.82
CA GLY A 664 68.56 84.68 -16.29
C GLY A 664 67.63 85.40 -17.28
N SER A 665 66.55 84.75 -17.76
CA SER A 665 65.56 85.39 -18.62
C SER A 665 64.75 86.48 -17.88
N PRO A 666 64.29 87.55 -18.56
CA PRO A 666 63.49 88.61 -17.95
C PRO A 666 62.07 88.11 -17.61
N THR A 667 61.88 87.63 -16.39
CA THR A 667 60.63 86.96 -15.93
C THR A 667 59.38 87.82 -16.08
N ARG A 668 59.48 89.14 -15.82
CA ARG A 668 58.35 90.08 -15.95
C ARG A 668 57.95 90.31 -17.40
N ASP A 669 58.90 90.29 -18.34
CA ASP A 669 58.59 90.47 -19.76
C ASP A 669 58.09 89.15 -20.38
N ALA A 670 58.64 88.01 -19.96
CA ALA A 670 58.07 86.70 -20.29
C ALA A 670 56.59 86.59 -19.85
N THR A 671 56.27 87.06 -18.63
CA THR A 671 54.89 87.09 -18.11
C THR A 671 53.97 87.93 -19.01
N LYS A 672 54.41 89.10 -19.47
CA LYS A 672 53.62 89.97 -20.37
C LYS A 672 53.38 89.30 -21.72
N LEU A 673 54.42 88.68 -22.30
CA LEU A 673 54.31 88.00 -23.60
C LEU A 673 53.41 86.76 -23.52
N MET A 674 53.51 85.97 -22.45
CA MET A 674 52.61 84.84 -22.21
C MET A 674 51.15 85.27 -22.05
N LYS A 675 50.91 86.36 -21.29
CA LYS A 675 49.57 86.94 -21.16
C LYS A 675 49.07 87.45 -22.51
N HIS A 676 49.93 88.10 -23.29
CA HIS A 676 49.60 88.58 -24.64
C HIS A 676 49.19 87.44 -25.58
N ALA A 677 49.95 86.32 -25.58
CA ALA A 677 49.62 85.14 -26.37
C ALA A 677 48.20 84.60 -26.09
N ALA A 678 47.79 84.62 -24.81
CA ALA A 678 46.46 84.18 -24.42
C ALA A 678 45.36 85.18 -24.83
N VAL A 679 45.59 86.49 -24.68
CA VAL A 679 44.61 87.53 -25.02
C VAL A 679 44.37 87.64 -26.53
N GLU A 680 45.39 87.44 -27.36
CA GLU A 680 45.29 87.62 -28.83
C GLU A 680 44.57 86.46 -29.55
N HIS A 681 44.47 85.28 -28.94
CA HIS A 681 43.99 84.05 -29.60
C HIS A 681 42.52 84.14 -30.11
N GLY A 682 41.69 85.03 -29.55
CA GLY A 682 40.31 85.27 -30.01
C GLY A 682 39.27 84.22 -29.59
N ARG A 683 39.66 83.00 -29.22
CA ARG A 683 38.78 81.97 -28.60
C ARG A 683 38.85 81.94 -27.07
N ILE A 684 39.81 82.65 -26.49
CA ILE A 684 39.98 82.82 -25.06
C ILE A 684 39.12 83.98 -24.59
N LEU A 685 38.45 83.81 -23.46
CA LEU A 685 37.59 84.84 -22.90
C LEU A 685 38.43 85.95 -22.27
N ASN A 686 38.06 87.20 -22.54
CA ASN A 686 38.66 88.38 -21.92
C ASN A 686 38.14 88.63 -20.49
N SER A 687 37.03 88.00 -20.11
CA SER A 687 36.44 88.07 -18.78
C SER A 687 35.92 86.68 -18.36
N PRO A 688 36.53 86.01 -17.37
CA PRO A 688 37.68 86.46 -16.56
C PRO A 688 38.97 86.64 -17.37
N GLU A 689 39.80 87.61 -17.00
CA GLU A 689 41.03 87.93 -17.73
C GLU A 689 42.09 86.82 -17.59
N PRO A 690 42.81 86.44 -18.68
CA PRO A 690 43.95 85.56 -18.59
C PRO A 690 45.03 86.10 -17.65
N PHE A 691 45.61 85.21 -16.84
CA PHE A 691 46.70 85.57 -15.93
C PHE A 691 47.80 84.52 -15.99
N VAL A 692 49.00 84.92 -15.56
CA VAL A 692 50.19 84.07 -15.59
C VAL A 692 50.75 83.99 -14.18
N TRP A 693 50.98 82.79 -13.70
CA TRP A 693 51.70 82.53 -12.46
C TRP A 693 53.13 82.13 -12.76
N PHE A 694 54.07 82.73 -12.02
CA PHE A 694 55.40 82.15 -11.87
C PHE A 694 55.30 81.14 -10.75
N VAL A 695 55.36 79.85 -11.10
CA VAL A 695 54.99 78.76 -10.20
C VAL A 695 56.16 78.38 -9.30
N GLU A 696 57.33 78.15 -9.88
CA GLU A 696 58.51 77.70 -9.15
C GLU A 696 59.81 77.95 -9.92
N PHE A 697 60.92 77.90 -9.18
CA PHE A 697 62.27 77.77 -9.71
C PHE A 697 62.56 76.27 -9.86
N GLY A 698 62.45 75.72 -11.06
CA GLY A 698 62.69 74.30 -11.34
C GLY A 698 64.15 73.98 -11.58
N ASP A 699 64.50 72.69 -11.64
CA ASP A 699 65.89 72.21 -11.74
C ASP A 699 66.68 72.81 -12.92
N ASN A 700 65.99 73.08 -14.04
CA ASN A 700 66.61 73.57 -15.28
C ASN A 700 65.88 74.77 -15.90
N SER A 701 64.79 75.24 -15.26
CA SER A 701 63.88 76.23 -15.85
C SER A 701 63.16 77.06 -14.79
N LEU A 702 62.84 78.29 -15.16
CA LEU A 702 61.86 79.12 -14.45
C LEU A 702 60.47 78.73 -14.97
N ASN A 703 59.63 78.11 -14.13
CA ASN A 703 58.37 77.49 -14.54
C ASN A 703 57.18 78.45 -14.40
N PHE A 704 56.39 78.58 -15.47
CA PHE A 704 55.21 79.44 -15.53
C PHE A 704 53.97 78.65 -15.94
N GLU A 705 52.82 79.10 -15.45
CA GLU A 705 51.51 78.62 -15.90
C GLU A 705 50.65 79.79 -16.37
N VAL A 706 50.20 79.69 -17.63
CA VAL A 706 49.28 80.65 -18.25
C VAL A 706 47.87 80.10 -18.09
N HIS A 707 47.05 80.73 -17.24
CA HIS A 707 45.66 80.34 -17.00
C HIS A 707 44.71 81.21 -17.81
N PHE A 708 43.73 80.57 -18.43
CA PHE A 708 42.73 81.26 -19.25
C PHE A 708 41.42 80.48 -19.30
N TRP A 709 40.33 81.18 -19.63
CA TRP A 709 39.00 80.59 -19.75
C TRP A 709 38.58 80.46 -21.20
N VAL A 710 37.95 79.35 -21.53
CA VAL A 710 37.50 79.03 -22.89
C VAL A 710 36.05 78.54 -22.86
N LYS A 711 35.29 78.85 -23.90
CA LYS A 711 34.00 78.22 -24.15
C LYS A 711 34.21 76.94 -24.93
N VAL A 712 33.87 75.81 -24.31
CA VAL A 712 34.22 74.48 -24.84
C VAL A 712 32.94 73.69 -25.11
N ARG A 713 32.83 73.14 -26.33
CA ARG A 713 31.73 72.23 -26.70
C ARG A 713 32.16 70.76 -26.69
N SER A 714 33.46 70.50 -26.84
CA SER A 714 34.08 69.16 -26.79
C SER A 714 35.48 69.24 -26.17
N ILE A 715 36.00 68.17 -25.56
CA ILE A 715 37.39 68.18 -25.05
C ILE A 715 38.41 68.47 -26.16
N SER A 716 38.15 68.03 -27.39
CA SER A 716 39.01 68.31 -28.55
C SER A 716 39.16 69.81 -28.82
N ASP A 717 38.12 70.60 -28.57
CA ASP A 717 38.19 72.07 -28.68
C ASP A 717 39.17 72.68 -27.68
N ARG A 718 39.18 72.19 -26.43
CA ARG A 718 40.10 72.66 -25.40
C ARG A 718 41.54 72.39 -25.80
N THR A 719 41.85 71.14 -26.17
CA THR A 719 43.21 70.71 -26.53
C THR A 719 43.77 71.54 -27.69
N ARG A 720 42.94 71.87 -28.68
CA ARG A 720 43.33 72.70 -29.81
C ARG A 720 43.73 74.12 -29.37
N ILE A 721 42.91 74.78 -28.55
CA ILE A 721 43.21 76.14 -28.05
C ILE A 721 44.52 76.13 -27.24
N GLU A 722 44.73 75.16 -26.37
CA GLU A 722 45.97 75.09 -25.61
C GLU A 722 47.20 74.91 -26.51
N SER A 723 47.09 74.11 -27.57
CA SER A 723 48.16 73.94 -28.56
C SER A 723 48.47 75.24 -29.29
N ASP A 724 47.44 75.94 -29.76
CA ASP A 724 47.55 77.20 -30.48
C ASP A 724 48.20 78.29 -29.58
N VAL A 725 47.83 78.35 -28.27
CA VAL A 725 48.51 79.20 -27.29
C VAL A 725 49.99 78.83 -27.14
N ARG A 726 50.33 77.53 -27.05
CA ARG A 726 51.74 77.08 -26.96
C ARG A 726 52.55 77.54 -28.16
N PHE A 727 52.01 77.40 -29.39
CA PHE A 727 52.66 77.90 -30.61
C PHE A 727 52.86 79.41 -30.57
N ARG A 728 51.86 80.16 -30.11
CA ARG A 728 51.98 81.62 -30.03
C ARG A 728 53.00 82.07 -28.99
N ILE A 729 53.08 81.40 -27.84
CA ILE A 729 54.10 81.67 -26.83
C ILE A 729 55.51 81.42 -27.38
N ASP A 730 55.74 80.28 -28.06
CA ASP A 730 57.03 79.98 -28.70
C ASP A 730 57.47 81.09 -29.66
N GLN A 731 56.55 81.53 -30.52
CA GLN A 731 56.83 82.61 -31.48
C GLN A 731 57.20 83.91 -30.78
N LEU A 732 56.39 84.37 -29.80
CA LEU A 732 56.64 85.63 -29.09
C LEU A 732 57.93 85.60 -28.27
N PHE A 733 58.27 84.44 -27.70
CA PHE A 733 59.53 84.27 -26.97
C PHE A 733 60.73 84.32 -27.91
N ARG A 734 60.65 83.68 -29.08
CA ARG A 734 61.69 83.73 -30.11
C ARG A 734 61.94 85.15 -30.60
N ASP A 735 60.87 85.90 -30.87
CA ASP A 735 60.96 87.29 -31.33
C ASP A 735 61.55 88.24 -30.27
N ALA A 736 61.31 87.95 -28.98
CA ALA A 736 61.82 88.72 -27.86
C ALA A 736 63.19 88.26 -27.33
N GLY A 737 63.80 87.23 -27.93
CA GLY A 737 65.07 86.66 -27.48
C GLY A 737 65.00 85.89 -26.15
N ILE A 738 63.81 85.47 -25.72
CA ILE A 738 63.62 84.65 -24.52
C ILE A 738 63.81 83.19 -24.88
N THR A 739 64.76 82.53 -24.24
CA THR A 739 65.10 81.13 -24.52
C THR A 739 64.23 80.19 -23.69
N ILE A 740 63.51 79.28 -24.35
CA ILE A 740 62.85 78.16 -23.69
C ILE A 740 63.93 77.24 -23.10
N ALA A 741 63.78 76.90 -21.83
CA ALA A 741 64.79 76.12 -21.13
C ALA A 741 64.94 74.72 -21.72
N PHE A 742 66.19 74.32 -21.92
CA PHE A 742 66.60 72.93 -22.07
C PHE A 742 67.39 72.52 -20.81
N PRO A 743 67.49 71.22 -20.50
CA PRO A 743 68.26 70.74 -19.35
C PRO A 743 69.69 71.32 -19.34
N GLN A 744 70.09 71.98 -18.24
CA GLN A 744 71.42 72.53 -18.05
C GLN A 744 72.27 71.55 -17.23
N ARG A 745 73.58 71.49 -17.50
CA ARG A 745 74.53 70.70 -16.71
C ARG A 745 75.81 71.50 -16.51
N ASP A 746 76.17 71.72 -15.26
CA ASP A 746 77.49 72.21 -14.90
C ASP A 746 78.49 71.04 -14.90
N ILE A 747 79.56 71.17 -15.69
CA ILE A 747 80.63 70.18 -15.76
C ILE A 747 81.83 70.76 -15.01
N HIS A 748 82.17 70.17 -13.86
CA HIS A 748 83.39 70.51 -13.15
C HIS A 748 84.55 69.65 -13.71
N ILE A 749 85.48 70.29 -14.41
CA ILE A 749 86.66 69.62 -14.97
C ILE A 749 87.75 69.63 -13.89
N ASP A 750 88.19 68.45 -13.49
CA ASP A 750 89.28 68.28 -12.51
C ASP A 750 90.63 68.66 -13.15
N ALA A 751 91.19 69.80 -12.73
CA ALA A 751 92.48 70.30 -13.19
C ALA A 751 93.67 69.76 -12.37
N SER A 752 93.45 68.82 -11.43
CA SER A 752 94.51 68.24 -10.59
C SER A 752 95.51 67.38 -11.37
N THR A 753 95.19 66.99 -12.60
CA THR A 753 96.12 66.33 -13.53
C THR A 753 96.12 67.07 -14.87
N PRO A 754 97.27 67.17 -15.57
CA PRO A 754 97.32 67.72 -16.91
C PRO A 754 96.35 66.94 -17.80
N ILE A 755 95.39 67.64 -18.39
CA ILE A 755 94.39 67.04 -19.28
C ILE A 755 95.16 66.38 -20.44
N PRO A 756 95.15 65.04 -20.57
CA PRO A 756 95.91 64.37 -21.62
C PRO A 756 95.23 64.64 -22.97
N ILE A 757 95.77 65.59 -23.71
CA ILE A 757 95.33 65.85 -25.09
C ILE A 757 95.95 64.78 -25.98
N ARG A 758 95.19 63.72 -26.29
CA ARG A 758 95.56 62.73 -27.31
C ARG A 758 95.01 63.19 -28.65
N MET A 759 95.90 63.57 -29.58
CA MET A 759 95.53 63.74 -30.98
C MET A 759 95.30 62.35 -31.57
N ILE A 760 94.05 62.06 -31.94
CA ILE A 760 93.64 60.78 -32.50
C ILE A 760 93.62 60.94 -34.03
N PRO A 761 94.37 60.11 -34.78
CA PRO A 761 94.25 60.03 -36.24
C PRO A 761 92.80 59.81 -36.68
N HIS A 762 92.40 60.37 -37.83
CA HIS A 762 90.99 60.37 -38.27
C HIS A 762 90.38 58.96 -38.34
N ASP A 763 91.19 57.95 -38.68
CA ASP A 763 90.79 56.54 -38.79
C ASP A 763 90.54 55.87 -37.42
N GLU A 764 91.18 56.33 -36.34
CA GLU A 764 90.89 55.86 -34.97
C GLU A 764 89.64 56.52 -34.37
N ARG A 765 89.23 57.70 -34.88
CA ARG A 765 88.06 58.43 -34.37
C ARG A 765 86.76 57.65 -34.56
N ASP A 766 86.59 57.06 -35.75
CA ASP A 766 85.37 56.33 -36.11
C ASP A 766 85.23 55.01 -35.31
N ARG A 767 86.36 54.37 -34.98
CA ARG A 767 86.37 53.14 -34.15
C ARG A 767 85.96 53.40 -32.70
N LEU A 768 86.31 54.57 -32.15
CA LEU A 768 85.95 54.95 -30.77
C LEU A 768 84.50 55.39 -30.63
N THR A 769 83.88 55.93 -31.68
CA THR A 769 82.44 56.24 -31.69
C THR A 769 81.56 54.99 -31.79
N ASP A 770 81.97 53.98 -32.56
CA ASP A 770 81.20 52.74 -32.69
C ASP A 770 81.23 51.88 -31.42
N SER A 771 82.37 51.83 -30.71
CA SER A 771 82.49 51.12 -29.43
C SER A 771 81.64 51.71 -28.31
N ARG A 772 81.40 53.04 -28.30
CA ARG A 772 80.57 53.69 -27.27
C ARG A 772 79.07 53.56 -27.51
N ASN A 773 78.65 53.41 -28.76
CA ASN A 773 77.23 53.23 -29.09
C ASN A 773 76.75 51.78 -28.89
N SER A 774 77.65 50.78 -28.83
CA SER A 774 77.25 49.39 -28.52
C SER A 774 77.10 49.08 -27.03
N GLU A 775 77.63 49.92 -26.13
CA GLU A 775 77.48 49.77 -24.66
C GLU A 775 76.29 50.58 -24.10
N ALA A 776 75.59 51.36 -24.93
CA ALA A 776 74.47 52.21 -24.52
C ALA A 776 73.12 51.85 -25.18
N ALA A 777 73.01 50.67 -25.81
CA ALA A 777 71.77 50.14 -26.39
C ALA A 777 71.23 48.95 -25.58
#